data_AF-A0A0L7LHY6-F1
#
_entry.id   AF-A0A0L7LHY6-F1
#
_cell.length_a   1.000
_cell.length_b   1.000
_cell.length_c   1.000
_cell.angle_alpha   90.00
_cell.angle_beta   90.00
_cell.angle_gamma   90.00
#
_symmetry.space_group_name_H-M   'P 1'
#
loop_
_entity.id
_entity.type
_entity.pdbx_description
1 polymer ?
#
loop_
_entity_poly.entity_id
_entity_poly.type
_entity_poly.pdbx_seq_one_letter_code
_entity_poly.pdbx_strand_id
1 'polypeptide(L)'
;MVYVGGFLDSPSFPVARTIAPAYKTLGASIYTRAVGKHAAEMLANLTNTGLDPKALELYQPGDVIWMPCNTLCSHIRSFTIWIAALQNQDSFIGIQCDSVQHAREKNCYDRTPQVTNLMGLKTDRRKEGIFFLATDNNYPYALGKKGLKKENEFFSSLMKNMEARISKRSLRHLYFLHLQKGNFLTANRTQYNYFQMKQLAKKMDFSKKTVLFMAGYLDSSDLLSIAPAMGGLYTRKGYNMLAELAGQGLDPKKLEIIGISHGGQGISFIAKSYRSITGRNVSRITGLDPSGPCFRRLGPEDRIDASDADLVDIIHTNIEGYGFTGAVGHVNFYVNGGEFQSADIADFPCTNACSHSKSFLLWVAAMQYPDLFIGLKCDSVQDARDRNCFEGPLVTNLMGPNTDVNKPGIFYLATLNYFPYYLGKKGLDRNFDFLKSYLADLNEVDVLRHLYFLHLQTGNFMTANRTQYNYYQMKQLAKQMDFSKKTVLFMGGYLDSAVLYPISPAMGGLYTRKGYNVLLLEYIQFTTVMYPVAARLLRPVGKAAAEMLAELAGQGLDPKKLEIIGLSHGGQGVSFIAKSYRRITGRNVSRITALDPSGPCFRRLGPEDRIDASDADLVDIIHTNIDGYGFAGAVGHVNFYVNGGEFQSADIADFPCTSFCSHSKSLLLWFSAMQYPDLFIGFKCDSVQDARDRNCFEGPLVTNVMGPNTDVNKPGIFYLATLNYFPYYLGKKGIDKEVDFHKSFISDLNKVDVLVV
;
A
#
# COMPACT_ATOMS: atom_id res chain seq x y z
N MET A 1 20.19 14.51 12.53
CA MET A 1 19.56 13.18 12.40
C MET A 1 20.42 12.35 11.47
N VAL A 2 20.65 11.09 11.83
CA VAL A 2 21.52 10.17 11.08
C VAL A 2 20.69 8.95 10.67
N TYR A 3 20.60 8.65 9.37
CA TYR A 3 19.79 7.55 8.83
C TYR A 3 20.67 6.38 8.39
N VAL A 4 20.30 5.15 8.75
CA VAL A 4 21.01 3.91 8.36
C VAL A 4 20.17 3.10 7.38
N GLY A 5 20.72 2.76 6.21
CA GLY A 5 20.08 1.88 5.23
C GLY A 5 21.10 1.04 4.45
N GLY A 6 20.72 -0.18 4.08
CA GLY A 6 21.45 -0.99 3.12
C GLY A 6 20.85 -0.83 1.73
N PHE A 7 21.58 -0.21 0.80
CA PHE A 7 21.23 -0.26 -0.62
C PHE A 7 21.83 -1.54 -1.21
N LEU A 8 20.98 -2.48 -1.61
CA LEU A 8 21.28 -3.31 -2.78
C LEU A 8 20.85 -2.47 -3.98
N ASP A 9 21.77 -2.20 -4.91
CA ASP A 9 21.49 -1.45 -6.14
C ASP A 9 20.30 -2.10 -6.88
N SER A 10 19.12 -1.51 -6.72
CA SER A 10 17.95 -1.69 -7.57
C SER A 10 17.82 -0.41 -8.40
N PRO A 11 17.93 -0.46 -9.73
CA PRO A 11 17.74 0.72 -10.57
C PRO A 11 16.23 0.96 -10.71
N SER A 12 15.62 1.62 -9.74
CA SER A 12 14.26 2.13 -9.89
C SER A 12 13.95 3.28 -8.93
N PHE A 13 14.76 4.35 -9.01
CA PHE A 13 14.29 5.74 -8.83
C PHE A 13 15.32 6.71 -9.42
N PRO A 14 15.14 7.15 -10.68
CA PRO A 14 15.66 8.45 -11.09
C PRO A 14 14.50 9.38 -11.44
N VAL A 15 14.38 10.44 -10.64
CA VAL A 15 13.80 11.70 -11.11
C VAL A 15 14.51 12.11 -12.38
N ALA A 16 13.71 12.32 -13.43
CA ALA A 16 14.02 12.85 -14.76
C ALA A 16 15.39 13.53 -14.94
N ARG A 17 16.23 12.95 -15.81
CA ARG A 17 17.10 13.66 -16.75
C ARG A 17 17.40 12.79 -17.99
N THR A 18 16.75 13.16 -19.10
CA THR A 18 17.26 13.17 -20.49
C THR A 18 17.56 11.88 -21.28
N ILE A 19 16.93 11.81 -22.47
CA ILE A 19 17.33 11.21 -23.77
C ILE A 19 16.52 9.96 -24.21
N ALA A 20 15.60 10.18 -25.15
CA ALA A 20 15.27 9.26 -26.26
C ALA A 20 16.25 9.51 -27.43
N PRO A 21 16.36 8.72 -28.53
CA PRO A 21 15.81 7.39 -28.88
C PRO A 21 16.88 6.42 -29.50
N ALA A 22 16.76 5.09 -29.35
CA ALA A 22 17.36 4.14 -30.31
C ALA A 22 16.86 2.69 -30.11
N TYR A 23 16.76 1.97 -31.24
CA TYR A 23 16.58 0.52 -31.42
C TYR A 23 15.16 -0.06 -31.35
N LYS A 24 14.48 0.09 -32.50
CA LYS A 24 13.69 -0.99 -33.12
C LYS A 24 14.60 -2.20 -33.43
N THR A 25 13.96 -3.39 -33.43
CA THR A 25 14.38 -4.66 -34.06
C THR A 25 15.61 -5.38 -33.50
N LEU A 26 15.41 -6.43 -32.69
CA LEU A 26 15.83 -7.82 -32.99
C LEU A 26 15.37 -8.82 -31.90
N GLY A 27 14.63 -9.85 -32.33
CA GLY A 27 14.74 -11.24 -31.87
C GLY A 27 14.55 -11.60 -30.39
N ALA A 28 13.33 -12.01 -30.03
CA ALA A 28 13.05 -12.85 -28.87
C ALA A 28 13.67 -14.25 -29.04
N SER A 29 14.94 -14.42 -28.68
CA SER A 29 15.52 -15.74 -28.34
C SER A 29 16.81 -15.67 -27.51
N ILE A 30 17.37 -14.47 -27.27
CA ILE A 30 18.59 -14.28 -26.47
C ILE A 30 18.26 -13.97 -24.99
N TYR A 31 17.03 -13.55 -24.68
CA TYR A 31 16.61 -13.14 -23.33
C TYR A 31 16.56 -14.31 -22.32
N THR A 32 16.28 -15.53 -22.77
CA THR A 32 16.13 -16.70 -21.88
C THR A 32 17.48 -17.27 -21.39
N ARG A 33 18.58 -17.05 -22.12
CA ARG A 33 19.93 -17.48 -21.67
C ARG A 33 20.64 -16.43 -20.81
N ALA A 34 20.31 -15.14 -20.95
CA ALA A 34 20.86 -14.09 -20.10
C ALA A 34 20.23 -14.08 -18.70
N VAL A 35 18.92 -14.32 -18.59
CA VAL A 35 18.20 -14.36 -17.30
C VAL A 35 18.60 -15.59 -16.47
N GLY A 36 18.85 -16.74 -17.08
CA GLY A 36 19.36 -17.92 -16.38
C GLY A 36 20.79 -17.75 -15.83
N LYS A 37 21.64 -16.98 -16.51
CA LYS A 37 23.01 -16.69 -16.06
C LYS A 37 23.02 -15.63 -14.95
N HIS A 38 22.14 -14.63 -15.02
CA HIS A 38 21.99 -13.60 -13.98
C HIS A 38 21.31 -14.12 -12.71
N ALA A 39 20.37 -15.08 -12.81
CA ALA A 39 19.79 -15.75 -11.65
C ALA A 39 20.82 -16.62 -10.91
N ALA A 40 21.71 -17.29 -11.64
CA ALA A 40 22.84 -18.04 -11.06
C ALA A 40 23.91 -17.11 -10.45
N GLU A 41 24.16 -15.93 -11.05
CA GLU A 41 25.05 -14.90 -10.50
C GLU A 41 24.44 -14.17 -9.29
N MET A 42 23.10 -14.01 -9.21
CA MET A 42 22.39 -13.51 -8.01
C MET A 42 22.42 -14.54 -6.86
N LEU A 43 22.24 -15.84 -7.15
CA LEU A 43 22.38 -16.91 -6.16
C LEU A 43 23.83 -17.05 -5.67
N ALA A 44 24.82 -16.77 -6.52
CA ALA A 44 26.23 -16.72 -6.11
C ALA A 44 26.58 -15.48 -5.24
N ASN A 45 25.77 -14.42 -5.28
CA ASN A 45 25.98 -13.19 -4.50
C ASN A 45 25.19 -13.12 -3.18
N LEU A 46 24.28 -14.07 -2.92
CA LEU A 46 23.50 -14.16 -1.67
C LEU A 46 24.23 -14.89 -0.52
N THR A 47 25.42 -15.46 -0.74
CA THR A 47 26.24 -16.02 0.33
C THR A 47 27.01 -14.91 1.07
N ASN A 48 26.36 -14.21 2.02
CA ASN A 48 27.06 -13.31 2.95
C ASN A 48 26.24 -12.89 4.19
N THR A 49 25.43 -13.78 4.74
CA THR A 49 24.74 -13.52 6.01
C THR A 49 25.12 -14.53 7.10
N GLY A 50 25.87 -14.06 8.09
CA GLY A 50 26.11 -14.83 9.32
C GLY A 50 24.77 -15.00 10.04
N LEU A 51 24.37 -16.24 10.21
CA LEU A 51 23.05 -16.66 10.69
C LEU A 51 23.19 -17.29 12.08
N ASP A 52 22.15 -17.15 12.90
CA ASP A 52 21.94 -18.01 14.07
C ASP A 52 21.29 -19.33 13.57
N PRO A 53 21.89 -20.50 13.80
CA PRO A 53 21.39 -21.79 13.33
C PRO A 53 19.93 -22.11 13.71
N LYS A 54 19.42 -21.60 14.83
CA LYS A 54 18.08 -21.96 15.34
C LYS A 54 16.92 -21.36 14.53
N ALA A 55 17.13 -20.22 13.86
CA ALA A 55 16.06 -19.53 13.15
C ALA A 55 15.66 -20.17 11.81
N LEU A 56 16.51 -21.04 11.25
CA LEU A 56 16.33 -21.69 9.94
C LEU A 56 15.72 -23.10 10.03
N GLU A 57 15.46 -23.61 11.24
CA GLU A 57 14.99 -24.98 11.47
C GLU A 57 13.53 -25.22 11.05
N LEU A 58 12.79 -24.18 10.66
CA LEU A 58 11.35 -24.23 10.38
C LEU A 58 10.95 -24.27 8.88
N TYR A 59 11.90 -24.26 7.94
CA TYR A 59 11.64 -24.08 6.50
C TYR A 59 11.73 -25.38 5.68
N GLN A 60 10.98 -25.47 4.56
CA GLN A 60 11.08 -26.58 3.60
C GLN A 60 12.05 -26.21 2.45
N PRO A 61 12.85 -27.15 1.92
CA PRO A 61 13.73 -26.91 0.78
C PRO A 61 12.95 -26.48 -0.47
N GLY A 62 13.08 -25.22 -0.88
CA GLY A 62 12.55 -24.68 -2.15
C GLY A 62 11.22 -23.93 -2.01
N ASP A 63 10.86 -23.51 -0.81
CA ASP A 63 9.92 -22.41 -0.63
C ASP A 63 10.40 -21.20 -1.47
N VAL A 64 9.50 -20.62 -2.25
CA VAL A 64 9.78 -19.40 -3.00
C VAL A 64 10.06 -18.31 -1.98
N ILE A 65 11.30 -17.83 -1.94
CA ILE A 65 11.86 -16.83 -1.00
C ILE A 65 11.05 -15.51 -0.99
N TRP A 66 10.11 -15.36 -1.93
CA TRP A 66 9.41 -14.13 -2.33
C TRP A 66 8.02 -13.89 -1.72
N MET A 67 7.52 -14.75 -0.82
CA MET A 67 6.23 -14.50 -0.13
C MET A 67 6.33 -14.89 1.35
N PRO A 68 5.65 -14.15 2.26
CA PRO A 68 5.75 -14.39 3.70
C PRO A 68 5.23 -15.79 4.02
N CYS A 69 5.90 -16.45 4.96
CA CYS A 69 5.61 -17.75 5.56
C CYS A 69 4.12 -18.16 5.52
N ASN A 70 3.66 -18.70 4.39
CA ASN A 70 2.27 -19.10 4.25
C ASN A 70 2.21 -20.61 4.21
N THR A 71 1.45 -21.16 5.14
CA THR A 71 1.02 -22.56 5.23
C THR A 71 0.59 -23.09 3.86
N LEU A 72 0.06 -22.24 2.96
CA LEU A 72 -0.35 -22.56 1.59
C LEU A 72 0.77 -23.11 0.68
N CYS A 73 1.99 -22.57 0.69
CA CYS A 73 3.07 -23.07 -0.20
C CYS A 73 3.58 -24.43 0.27
N SER A 74 3.80 -24.59 1.58
CA SER A 74 4.11 -25.88 2.18
C SER A 74 2.95 -26.88 2.03
N HIS A 75 1.70 -26.41 2.05
CA HIS A 75 0.50 -27.22 1.80
C HIS A 75 0.43 -27.69 0.34
N ILE A 76 0.69 -26.82 -0.63
CA ILE A 76 0.76 -27.15 -2.06
C ILE A 76 1.94 -28.10 -2.35
N ARG A 77 3.09 -27.92 -1.69
CA ARG A 77 4.25 -28.80 -1.88
C ARG A 77 4.00 -30.24 -1.47
N SER A 78 3.06 -30.49 -0.56
CA SER A 78 2.76 -31.84 -0.09
C SER A 78 2.37 -32.78 -1.24
N PHE A 79 1.52 -32.33 -2.17
CA PHE A 79 1.09 -33.16 -3.30
C PHE A 79 2.17 -33.26 -4.39
N THR A 80 2.98 -32.21 -4.62
CA THR A 80 4.06 -32.29 -5.62
C THR A 80 5.18 -33.23 -5.19
N ILE A 81 5.48 -33.26 -3.89
CA ILE A 81 6.45 -34.19 -3.29
C ILE A 81 5.90 -35.62 -3.33
N TRP A 82 4.60 -35.80 -3.07
CA TRP A 82 3.94 -37.10 -3.23
C TRP A 82 4.01 -37.63 -4.66
N ILE A 83 3.65 -36.81 -5.66
CA ILE A 83 3.73 -37.17 -7.08
C ILE A 83 5.16 -37.55 -7.48
N ALA A 84 6.16 -36.77 -7.05
CA ALA A 84 7.56 -37.07 -7.31
C ALA A 84 7.99 -38.40 -6.68
N ALA A 85 7.48 -38.74 -5.49
CA ALA A 85 7.74 -40.02 -4.83
C ALA A 85 7.07 -41.21 -5.54
N LEU A 86 5.90 -41.01 -6.16
CA LEU A 86 5.29 -42.04 -7.02
C LEU A 86 6.15 -42.33 -8.27
N GLN A 87 6.78 -41.29 -8.82
CA GLN A 87 7.66 -41.38 -9.99
C GLN A 87 9.08 -41.86 -9.65
N ASN A 88 9.52 -41.70 -8.39
CA ASN A 88 10.87 -42.03 -7.90
C ASN A 88 10.79 -42.88 -6.62
N GLN A 89 10.26 -44.09 -6.76
CA GLN A 89 9.75 -44.93 -5.66
C GLN A 89 10.77 -45.35 -4.58
N ASP A 90 12.07 -45.23 -4.86
CA ASP A 90 13.16 -45.64 -3.95
C ASP A 90 14.00 -44.45 -3.43
N SER A 91 13.59 -43.21 -3.76
CA SER A 91 14.45 -42.03 -3.58
C SER A 91 14.07 -41.16 -2.38
N PHE A 92 12.86 -41.28 -1.85
CA PHE A 92 12.38 -40.52 -0.69
C PHE A 92 12.46 -41.36 0.59
N ILE A 93 13.62 -41.29 1.25
CA ILE A 93 13.92 -42.08 2.44
C ILE A 93 13.79 -41.19 3.69
N GLY A 94 12.78 -41.45 4.53
CA GLY A 94 12.57 -40.75 5.79
C GLY A 94 13.22 -41.46 6.97
N ILE A 95 13.60 -40.69 8.00
CA ILE A 95 14.17 -41.17 9.29
C ILE A 95 13.11 -41.10 10.37
N GLN A 96 12.97 -42.15 11.17
CA GLN A 96 12.01 -42.18 12.26
C GLN A 96 12.38 -41.19 13.36
N CYS A 97 11.37 -40.47 13.85
CA CYS A 97 11.42 -39.48 14.90
C CYS A 97 10.48 -39.88 16.03
N ASP A 98 10.83 -39.50 17.26
CA ASP A 98 10.05 -39.85 18.44
C ASP A 98 8.86 -38.89 18.65
N SER A 99 8.91 -37.68 18.08
CA SER A 99 7.80 -36.72 18.07
C SER A 99 7.88 -35.76 16.89
N VAL A 100 6.80 -35.02 16.63
CA VAL A 100 6.78 -33.95 15.61
C VAL A 100 7.78 -32.84 15.97
N GLN A 101 7.96 -32.55 17.26
CA GLN A 101 8.95 -31.58 17.71
C GLN A 101 10.37 -32.09 17.49
N HIS A 102 10.62 -33.38 17.74
CA HIS A 102 11.89 -34.05 17.48
C HIS A 102 12.26 -33.99 15.97
N ALA A 103 11.25 -34.08 15.09
CA ALA A 103 11.37 -33.87 13.65
C ALA A 103 11.66 -32.40 13.27
N ARG A 104 10.99 -31.43 13.92
CA ARG A 104 11.20 -29.99 13.67
C ARG A 104 12.60 -29.53 14.06
N GLU A 105 13.09 -30.02 15.20
CA GLU A 105 14.43 -29.71 15.70
C GLU A 105 15.53 -30.52 14.99
N LYS A 106 15.16 -31.39 14.03
CA LYS A 106 16.07 -32.26 13.27
C LYS A 106 16.94 -33.14 14.17
N ASN A 107 16.44 -33.49 15.34
CA ASN A 107 17.13 -34.32 16.32
C ASN A 107 16.95 -35.82 16.00
N CYS A 108 16.11 -36.17 15.01
CA CYS A 108 15.96 -37.55 14.51
C CYS A 108 17.25 -38.13 13.92
N TYR A 109 18.19 -37.29 13.48
CA TYR A 109 19.49 -37.73 13.00
C TYR A 109 20.33 -38.39 14.10
N ASP A 110 20.10 -38.03 15.36
CA ASP A 110 20.85 -38.48 16.52
C ASP A 110 20.35 -39.84 17.05
N ARG A 111 19.23 -40.34 16.52
CA ARG A 111 18.65 -41.63 16.87
C ARG A 111 19.54 -42.79 16.41
N THR A 112 19.89 -43.67 17.35
CA THR A 112 20.70 -44.87 17.07
C THR A 112 19.99 -46.14 17.60
N PRO A 113 19.69 -47.16 16.76
CA PRO A 113 19.90 -47.19 15.31
C PRO A 113 18.89 -46.31 14.56
N GLN A 114 19.32 -45.74 13.44
CA GLN A 114 18.41 -45.02 12.53
C GLN A 114 17.43 -46.02 11.92
N VAL A 115 16.14 -45.80 12.17
CA VAL A 115 15.06 -46.54 11.50
C VAL A 115 14.59 -45.71 10.32
N THR A 116 14.52 -46.31 9.13
CA THR A 116 14.10 -45.61 7.91
C THR A 116 12.86 -46.24 7.29
N ASN A 117 12.09 -45.41 6.57
CA ASN A 117 10.96 -45.84 5.76
C ASN A 117 10.90 -45.04 4.46
N LEU A 118 10.25 -45.57 3.43
CA LEU A 118 10.05 -44.90 2.15
C LEU A 118 8.74 -44.11 2.17
N MET A 119 8.72 -42.93 1.58
CA MET A 119 7.49 -42.21 1.24
C MET A 119 7.06 -42.61 -0.18
N GLY A 120 5.80 -43.02 -0.37
CA GLY A 120 5.27 -43.43 -1.66
C GLY A 120 4.55 -44.78 -1.61
N LEU A 121 4.45 -45.48 -2.75
CA LEU A 121 3.78 -46.79 -2.81
C LEU A 121 4.55 -47.92 -2.09
N LYS A 122 5.86 -47.73 -1.88
CA LYS A 122 6.76 -48.72 -1.26
C LYS A 122 6.95 -48.53 0.25
N THR A 123 6.12 -47.72 0.92
CA THR A 123 6.16 -47.56 2.38
C THR A 123 5.98 -48.90 3.08
N ASP A 124 6.93 -49.28 3.96
CA ASP A 124 6.83 -50.47 4.79
C ASP A 124 5.80 -50.22 5.88
N ARG A 125 4.62 -50.81 5.72
CA ARG A 125 3.48 -50.65 6.62
C ARG A 125 3.70 -51.22 8.01
N ARG A 126 4.76 -52.02 8.22
CA ARG A 126 5.13 -52.56 9.53
C ARG A 126 5.93 -51.57 10.38
N LYS A 127 6.42 -50.48 9.77
CA LYS A 127 7.21 -49.45 10.43
C LYS A 127 6.33 -48.23 10.71
N GLU A 128 5.62 -48.28 11.82
CA GLU A 128 4.74 -47.20 12.28
C GLU A 128 5.53 -46.12 13.04
N GLY A 129 5.12 -44.86 12.89
CA GLY A 129 5.71 -43.73 13.61
C GLY A 129 5.81 -42.46 12.76
N ILE A 130 6.44 -41.45 13.32
CA ILE A 130 6.69 -40.17 12.67
C ILE A 130 8.01 -40.29 11.89
N PHE A 131 8.02 -39.91 10.61
CA PHE A 131 9.24 -39.92 9.80
C PHE A 131 9.54 -38.51 9.31
N PHE A 132 10.77 -38.05 9.54
CA PHE A 132 11.32 -36.84 8.96
C PHE A 132 11.98 -37.16 7.61
N LEU A 133 11.63 -36.41 6.58
CA LEU A 133 12.13 -36.58 5.22
C LEU A 133 12.84 -35.31 4.77
N ALA A 134 14.15 -35.41 4.51
CA ALA A 134 14.91 -34.33 3.90
C ALA A 134 14.74 -34.37 2.36
N THR A 135 14.46 -33.21 1.76
CA THR A 135 14.21 -33.05 0.33
C THR A 135 15.19 -32.06 -0.32
N ASP A 136 15.28 -32.09 -1.65
CA ASP A 136 16.03 -31.14 -2.47
C ASP A 136 15.08 -30.06 -3.03
N ASN A 137 15.63 -28.91 -3.43
CA ASN A 137 14.89 -27.83 -4.07
C ASN A 137 14.49 -28.18 -5.51
N ASN A 138 15.27 -29.02 -6.18
CA ASN A 138 15.09 -29.34 -7.60
C ASN A 138 14.35 -30.66 -7.76
N TYR A 139 13.37 -30.72 -8.68
CA TYR A 139 12.76 -31.97 -9.09
C TYR A 139 13.85 -32.98 -9.50
N PRO A 140 13.85 -34.24 -9.00
CA PRO A 140 12.73 -34.94 -8.37
C PRO A 140 12.58 -34.73 -6.86
N TYR A 141 13.21 -33.73 -6.25
CA TYR A 141 13.15 -33.36 -4.83
C TYR A 141 13.71 -34.41 -3.85
N ALA A 142 14.23 -35.52 -4.35
CA ALA A 142 14.70 -36.62 -3.55
C ALA A 142 16.20 -36.51 -3.24
N LEU A 143 16.57 -36.57 -1.96
CA LEU A 143 17.98 -36.67 -1.54
C LEU A 143 18.48 -38.12 -1.43
N GLY A 144 17.59 -39.12 -1.47
CA GLY A 144 17.97 -40.52 -1.27
C GLY A 144 18.72 -40.74 0.03
N LYS A 145 19.72 -41.62 0.00
CA LYS A 145 20.58 -41.90 1.17
C LYS A 145 21.36 -40.68 1.67
N LYS A 146 21.54 -39.63 0.84
CA LYS A 146 22.21 -38.40 1.30
C LYS A 146 21.37 -37.70 2.36
N GLY A 147 20.05 -37.74 2.25
CA GLY A 147 19.11 -37.15 3.21
C GLY A 147 19.15 -37.77 4.61
N LEU A 148 19.81 -38.93 4.77
CA LEU A 148 20.00 -39.60 6.06
C LEU A 148 21.12 -38.99 6.91
N LYS A 149 21.88 -38.04 6.36
CA LYS A 149 22.99 -37.37 7.03
C LYS A 149 22.67 -35.89 7.23
N LYS A 150 22.81 -35.40 8.46
CA LYS A 150 22.47 -34.03 8.87
C LYS A 150 23.23 -32.98 8.05
N GLU A 151 24.47 -33.24 7.66
CA GLU A 151 25.31 -32.33 6.88
C GLU A 151 24.88 -32.14 5.42
N ASN A 152 24.11 -33.07 4.86
CA ASN A 152 23.60 -32.98 3.48
C ASN A 152 22.20 -32.37 3.42
N GLU A 153 21.64 -32.05 4.57
CA GLU A 153 20.41 -31.27 4.67
C GLU A 153 20.71 -29.82 4.26
N PHE A 154 19.82 -29.25 3.44
CA PHE A 154 20.03 -28.00 2.72
C PHE A 154 20.47 -26.85 3.64
N PHE A 155 19.81 -26.66 4.78
CA PHE A 155 20.13 -25.56 5.69
C PHE A 155 21.46 -25.76 6.42
N SER A 156 21.77 -26.99 6.83
CA SER A 156 23.04 -27.32 7.50
C SER A 156 24.26 -27.13 6.57
N SER A 157 24.11 -27.46 5.29
CA SER A 157 25.15 -27.25 4.25
C SER A 157 25.34 -25.78 3.88
N LEU A 158 24.25 -25.01 3.84
CA LEU A 158 24.26 -23.57 3.56
C LEU A 158 25.02 -22.79 4.65
N MET A 159 24.78 -23.11 5.92
CA MET A 159 25.41 -22.46 7.09
C MET A 159 26.93 -22.60 7.11
N LYS A 160 27.44 -23.83 6.90
CA LYS A 160 28.88 -24.12 6.95
C LYS A 160 29.68 -23.39 5.87
N ASN A 161 29.05 -23.15 4.71
CA ASN A 161 29.67 -22.42 3.59
C ASN A 161 29.63 -20.89 3.76
N MET A 162 28.72 -20.37 4.59
CA MET A 162 28.57 -18.93 4.83
C MET A 162 29.57 -18.40 5.87
N GLU A 163 29.89 -19.16 6.92
CA GLU A 163 30.85 -18.74 7.95
C GLU A 163 32.28 -18.52 7.40
N ALA A 164 32.68 -19.32 6.41
CA ALA A 164 34.03 -19.25 5.82
C ALA A 164 34.27 -18.00 4.92
N ARG A 165 33.21 -17.30 4.46
CA ARG A 165 33.30 -16.25 3.40
C ARG A 165 33.12 -14.79 3.87
N ILE A 166 32.79 -14.54 5.14
CA ILE A 166 32.37 -13.22 5.67
C ILE A 166 33.53 -12.21 5.92
N SER A 167 34.77 -12.47 5.50
CA SER A 167 35.90 -11.56 5.78
C SER A 167 36.08 -10.41 4.75
N LYS A 168 36.19 -9.17 5.29
CA LYS A 168 36.69 -7.91 4.70
C LYS A 168 35.90 -7.20 3.57
N ARG A 169 35.20 -7.86 2.63
CA ARG A 169 34.60 -7.17 1.45
C ARG A 169 33.27 -6.44 1.71
N SER A 170 32.53 -6.79 2.76
CA SER A 170 31.16 -6.31 3.03
C SER A 170 31.07 -4.99 3.81
N LEU A 171 32.18 -4.30 4.07
CA LEU A 171 32.23 -3.00 4.78
C LEU A 171 31.96 -1.78 3.88
N ARG A 172 31.98 -1.95 2.55
CA ARG A 172 31.82 -0.83 1.59
C ARG A 172 30.37 -0.38 1.35
N HIS A 173 29.37 -1.16 1.77
CA HIS A 173 27.97 -0.98 1.36
C HIS A 173 27.03 -0.51 2.50
N LEU A 174 27.58 -0.12 3.67
CA LEU A 174 26.79 0.46 4.76
C LEU A 174 26.96 1.98 4.76
N TYR A 175 25.84 2.70 4.67
CA TYR A 175 25.85 4.14 4.49
C TYR A 175 24.95 4.86 5.50
N PHE A 176 25.41 6.02 5.94
CA PHE A 176 24.78 6.89 6.90
C PHE A 176 24.46 8.21 6.22
N LEU A 177 23.19 8.60 6.21
CA LEU A 177 22.81 9.94 5.73
C LEU A 177 22.78 10.90 6.91
N HIS A 178 23.69 11.86 6.90
CA HIS A 178 23.66 12.99 7.83
C HIS A 178 22.74 14.08 7.26
N LEU A 179 21.67 14.38 7.99
CA LEU A 179 20.72 15.46 7.66
C LEU A 179 21.17 16.77 8.31
N GLN A 180 21.46 17.77 7.47
CA GLN A 180 21.79 19.14 7.88
C GLN A 180 20.51 19.95 8.17
N LYS A 181 20.64 21.14 8.76
CA LYS A 181 19.52 22.03 9.15
C LYS A 181 18.48 22.18 8.02
N GLY A 182 17.23 21.78 8.26
CA GLY A 182 16.12 21.80 7.30
C GLY A 182 14.97 20.84 7.70
N ASN A 183 13.84 20.83 6.98
CA ASN A 183 12.78 19.82 7.14
C ASN A 183 13.21 18.51 6.46
N PHE A 184 12.73 17.34 6.89
CA PHE A 184 13.09 16.01 6.36
C PHE A 184 13.04 15.92 4.83
N LEU A 185 12.11 16.64 4.20
CA LEU A 185 11.92 16.70 2.75
C LEU A 185 12.89 17.66 2.02
N THR A 186 13.41 18.69 2.70
CA THR A 186 14.20 19.78 2.10
C THR A 186 15.63 19.89 2.63
N ALA A 187 15.99 19.09 3.64
CA ALA A 187 17.31 19.08 4.24
C ALA A 187 18.36 18.51 3.29
N ASN A 188 19.48 19.21 3.16
CA ASN A 188 20.66 18.71 2.49
C ASN A 188 21.15 17.41 3.16
N ARG A 189 21.40 16.39 2.33
CA ARG A 189 21.81 15.04 2.77
C ARG A 189 23.25 14.79 2.35
N THR A 190 24.09 14.33 3.28
CA THR A 190 25.44 13.85 2.95
C THR A 190 25.60 12.41 3.40
N GLN A 191 26.08 11.56 2.50
CA GLN A 191 26.27 10.14 2.73
C GLN A 191 27.68 9.85 3.24
N TYR A 192 27.79 9.03 4.28
CA TYR A 192 29.05 8.59 4.90
C TYR A 192 29.07 7.08 5.02
N ASN A 193 30.17 6.43 4.63
CA ASN A 193 30.39 5.01 4.91
C ASN A 193 31.16 4.81 6.23
N TYR A 194 31.33 3.54 6.64
CA TYR A 194 32.07 3.14 7.85
C TYR A 194 33.44 3.84 8.00
N PHE A 195 34.21 3.93 6.92
CA PHE A 195 35.56 4.50 6.95
C PHE A 195 35.58 6.03 7.06
N GLN A 196 34.42 6.68 6.89
CA GLN A 196 34.28 8.14 6.94
C GLN A 196 33.71 8.64 8.29
N MET A 197 33.63 7.80 9.32
CA MET A 197 33.05 8.17 10.63
C MET A 197 33.76 9.32 11.32
N LYS A 198 35.09 9.39 11.26
CA LYS A 198 35.84 10.54 11.77
C LYS A 198 35.49 11.84 11.03
N GLN A 199 35.15 11.77 9.75
CA GLN A 199 34.72 12.93 8.97
C GLN A 199 33.29 13.34 9.32
N LEU A 200 32.41 12.38 9.57
CA LEU A 200 31.06 12.64 10.08
C LEU A 200 31.12 13.30 11.45
N ALA A 201 31.90 12.75 12.39
CA ALA A 201 32.06 13.29 13.75
C ALA A 201 32.46 14.77 13.75
N LYS A 202 33.39 15.17 12.87
CA LYS A 202 33.81 16.58 12.71
C LYS A 202 32.68 17.52 12.25
N LYS A 203 31.65 17.00 11.59
CA LYS A 203 30.47 17.79 11.16
C LYS A 203 29.31 17.71 12.16
N MET A 204 29.40 16.87 13.18
CA MET A 204 28.39 16.74 14.21
C MET A 204 28.62 17.78 15.30
N ASP A 205 27.53 18.31 15.84
CA ASP A 205 27.54 19.16 17.01
C ASP A 205 27.15 18.31 18.22
N PHE A 206 28.16 17.76 18.92
CA PHE A 206 27.96 16.89 20.09
C PHE A 206 27.38 17.60 21.32
N SER A 207 27.21 18.93 21.28
CA SER A 207 26.46 19.63 22.33
C SER A 207 24.96 19.28 22.30
N LYS A 208 24.43 18.92 21.12
CA LYS A 208 23.02 18.61 20.87
C LYS A 208 22.70 17.14 21.06
N LYS A 209 21.41 16.83 21.27
CA LYS A 209 20.90 15.45 21.17
C LYS A 209 21.13 14.89 19.77
N THR A 210 21.58 13.64 19.71
CA THR A 210 21.78 12.91 18.47
C THR A 210 20.68 11.88 18.32
N VAL A 211 19.99 11.92 17.18
CA VAL A 211 18.95 10.94 16.82
C VAL A 211 19.48 10.04 15.71
N LEU A 212 19.56 8.74 16.00
CA LEU A 212 19.85 7.68 15.04
C LEU A 212 18.53 7.03 14.62
N PHE A 213 18.24 7.04 13.33
CA PHE A 213 17.02 6.43 12.78
C PHE A 213 17.38 5.22 11.92
N MET A 214 16.74 4.08 12.21
CA MET A 214 16.89 2.85 11.45
C MET A 214 15.54 2.45 10.83
N ALA A 215 15.45 2.53 9.51
CA ALA A 215 14.30 1.98 8.81
C ALA A 215 14.33 0.45 8.84
N GLY A 216 13.17 -0.17 9.05
CA GLY A 216 12.95 -1.57 8.68
C GLY A 216 12.63 -1.69 7.18
N TYR A 217 12.74 -2.90 6.64
CA TYR A 217 12.23 -3.18 5.29
C TYR A 217 10.72 -2.92 5.25
N LEU A 218 10.28 -2.06 4.32
CA LEU A 218 8.88 -1.83 4.00
C LEU A 218 8.47 -2.81 2.89
N ASP A 219 7.62 -3.78 3.24
CA ASP A 219 6.71 -4.57 2.40
C ASP A 219 7.01 -4.68 0.89
N SER A 220 8.18 -5.19 0.51
CA SER A 220 8.24 -6.10 -0.63
C SER A 220 8.21 -7.52 -0.07
N SER A 221 7.25 -8.31 -0.59
CA SER A 221 7.02 -9.73 -0.28
C SER A 221 8.30 -10.60 -0.37
N ASP A 222 9.30 -10.07 -1.06
CA ASP A 222 10.53 -10.65 -1.58
C ASP A 222 11.59 -11.00 -0.53
N LEU A 223 11.57 -10.32 0.63
CA LEU A 223 12.74 -10.25 1.52
C LEU A 223 12.46 -10.54 3.00
N LEU A 224 11.21 -10.85 3.38
CA LEU A 224 10.85 -11.20 4.78
C LEU A 224 11.58 -12.45 5.30
N SER A 225 11.99 -13.35 4.42
CA SER A 225 12.62 -14.65 4.72
C SER A 225 14.10 -14.56 5.15
N ILE A 226 14.76 -13.41 4.93
CA ILE A 226 16.17 -13.15 5.32
C ILE A 226 16.32 -12.02 6.34
N ALA A 227 15.22 -11.46 6.84
CA ALA A 227 15.21 -10.29 7.71
C ALA A 227 15.90 -10.50 9.09
N PRO A 228 15.79 -11.67 9.76
CA PRO A 228 16.58 -11.94 10.97
C PRO A 228 18.09 -12.01 10.70
N ALA A 229 18.48 -12.59 9.56
CA ALA A 229 19.86 -12.75 9.11
C ALA A 229 20.51 -11.41 8.70
N MET A 230 19.74 -10.57 8.03
CA MET A 230 20.14 -9.21 7.65
C MET A 230 20.17 -8.29 8.88
N GLY A 231 19.23 -8.45 9.81
CA GLY A 231 19.21 -7.80 11.12
C GLY A 231 20.52 -8.00 11.89
N GLY A 232 20.99 -9.24 12.04
CA GLY A 232 22.29 -9.57 12.65
C GLY A 232 23.51 -8.94 11.95
N LEU A 233 23.46 -8.78 10.61
CA LEU A 233 24.56 -8.18 9.84
C LEU A 233 24.62 -6.65 9.96
N TYR A 234 23.47 -5.98 9.97
CA TYR A 234 23.37 -4.53 10.15
C TYR A 234 23.68 -4.13 11.59
N THR A 235 23.30 -4.96 12.56
CA THR A 235 23.53 -4.72 13.98
C THR A 235 25.00 -4.89 14.35
N ARG A 236 25.68 -5.91 13.82
CA ARG A 236 27.12 -6.12 14.08
C ARG A 236 28.02 -4.99 13.59
N LYS A 237 27.55 -4.24 12.59
CA LYS A 237 28.29 -3.13 11.96
C LYS A 237 27.85 -1.76 12.49
N GLY A 238 26.57 -1.58 12.82
CA GLY A 238 26.04 -0.35 13.40
C GLY A 238 26.64 0.00 14.77
N TYR A 239 26.90 -1.00 15.63
CA TYR A 239 27.50 -0.73 16.93
C TYR A 239 28.98 -0.34 16.86
N ASN A 240 29.78 -0.89 15.93
CA ASN A 240 31.20 -0.52 15.77
C ASN A 240 31.31 0.97 15.40
N MET A 241 30.31 1.50 14.70
CA MET A 241 30.24 2.91 14.31
C MET A 241 29.78 3.79 15.46
N LEU A 242 28.81 3.37 16.27
CA LEU A 242 28.46 4.09 17.50
C LEU A 242 29.61 4.12 18.50
N ALA A 243 30.38 3.04 18.62
CA ALA A 243 31.59 2.99 19.43
C ALA A 243 32.66 3.96 18.90
N GLU A 244 32.87 4.02 17.58
CA GLU A 244 33.78 5.00 16.96
C GLU A 244 33.31 6.44 17.21
N LEU A 245 32.02 6.75 17.03
CA LEU A 245 31.47 8.09 17.30
C LEU A 245 31.54 8.45 18.79
N ALA A 246 31.33 7.49 19.69
CA ALA A 246 31.54 7.69 21.13
C ALA A 246 33.01 8.00 21.44
N GLY A 247 33.95 7.32 20.79
CA GLY A 247 35.37 7.64 20.85
C GLY A 247 35.73 9.03 20.30
N GLN A 248 34.86 9.64 19.47
CA GLN A 248 35.01 11.01 18.94
C GLN A 248 34.26 12.07 19.77
N GLY A 249 33.60 11.70 20.88
CA GLY A 249 32.93 12.64 21.78
C GLY A 249 31.40 12.60 21.76
N LEU A 250 30.77 11.62 21.09
CA LEU A 250 29.33 11.39 21.22
C LEU A 250 28.99 10.92 22.64
N ASP A 251 28.22 11.71 23.37
CA ASP A 251 27.68 11.33 24.69
C ASP A 251 26.48 10.37 24.53
N PRO A 252 26.58 9.10 24.98
CA PRO A 252 25.47 8.15 24.91
C PRO A 252 24.23 8.59 25.71
N LYS A 253 24.37 9.45 26.72
CA LYS A 253 23.24 10.04 27.44
C LYS A 253 22.48 11.10 26.64
N LYS A 254 23.00 11.47 25.46
CA LYS A 254 22.34 12.34 24.48
C LYS A 254 21.95 11.60 23.20
N LEU A 255 22.07 10.27 23.19
CA LEU A 255 21.77 9.43 22.02
C LEU A 255 20.38 8.81 22.14
N GLU A 256 19.52 9.14 21.18
CA GLU A 256 18.21 8.52 21.00
C GLU A 256 18.23 7.67 19.72
N ILE A 257 17.79 6.43 19.83
CA ILE A 257 17.79 5.47 18.71
C ILE A 257 16.34 5.08 18.42
N ILE A 258 15.90 5.25 17.19
CA ILE A 258 14.52 5.00 16.77
C ILE A 258 14.54 4.01 15.61
N GLY A 259 13.65 3.04 15.65
CA GLY A 259 13.55 2.04 14.61
C GLY A 259 12.13 1.58 14.38
N ILE A 260 11.78 1.39 13.11
CA ILE A 260 10.46 0.92 12.68
C ILE A 260 10.50 -0.54 12.22
N SER A 261 9.48 -1.34 12.56
CA SER A 261 9.36 -2.72 12.10
C SER A 261 10.61 -3.55 12.48
N HIS A 262 11.26 -4.18 11.51
CA HIS A 262 12.55 -4.87 11.70
C HIS A 262 13.66 -3.94 12.21
N GLY A 263 13.63 -2.65 11.84
CA GLY A 263 14.51 -1.64 12.42
C GLY A 263 14.28 -1.48 13.93
N GLY A 264 13.04 -1.61 14.39
CA GLY A 264 12.69 -1.63 15.83
C GLY A 264 13.32 -2.79 16.60
N GLN A 265 13.49 -3.96 15.95
CA GLN A 265 14.26 -5.07 16.53
C GLN A 265 15.77 -4.84 16.40
N GLY A 266 16.22 -4.31 15.26
CA GLY A 266 17.64 -4.04 14.99
C GLY A 266 18.28 -3.05 15.98
N ILE A 267 17.58 -1.97 16.34
CA ILE A 267 18.12 -0.94 17.25
C ILE A 267 18.47 -1.51 18.64
N SER A 268 17.77 -2.55 19.10
CA SER A 268 18.06 -3.27 20.34
C SER A 268 19.47 -3.86 20.33
N PHE A 269 19.80 -4.63 19.30
CA PHE A 269 21.13 -5.24 19.19
C PHE A 269 22.25 -4.20 19.04
N ILE A 270 21.98 -3.06 18.40
CA ILE A 270 22.93 -1.94 18.33
C ILE A 270 23.21 -1.43 19.75
N ALA A 271 22.17 -1.21 20.56
CA ALA A 271 22.31 -0.72 21.92
C ALA A 271 22.96 -1.75 22.87
N LYS A 272 22.56 -3.03 22.81
CA LYS A 272 23.19 -4.13 23.55
C LYS A 272 24.68 -4.24 23.27
N SER A 273 25.04 -4.15 22.00
CA SER A 273 26.44 -4.23 21.59
C SER A 273 27.22 -2.98 21.98
N TYR A 274 26.60 -1.80 21.96
CA TYR A 274 27.19 -0.60 22.51
C TYR A 274 27.46 -0.74 24.02
N ARG A 275 26.49 -1.28 24.77
CA ARG A 275 26.61 -1.55 26.20
C ARG A 275 27.71 -2.58 26.50
N SER A 276 27.82 -3.65 25.72
CA SER A 276 28.84 -4.68 25.95
C SER A 276 30.27 -4.16 25.76
N ILE A 277 30.47 -3.16 24.88
CA ILE A 277 31.78 -2.55 24.64
C ILE A 277 32.09 -1.43 25.63
N THR A 278 31.12 -0.55 25.87
CA THR A 278 31.35 0.69 26.64
C THR A 278 30.99 0.58 28.12
N GLY A 279 30.27 -0.47 28.50
CA GLY A 279 29.64 -0.61 29.81
C GLY A 279 28.48 0.37 30.07
N ARG A 280 28.05 1.15 29.07
CA ARG A 280 27.05 2.21 29.22
C ARG A 280 25.82 1.95 28.36
N ASN A 281 24.64 2.22 28.93
CA ASN A 281 23.40 2.27 28.18
C ASN A 281 23.32 3.56 27.36
N VAL A 282 22.58 3.50 26.25
CA VAL A 282 22.15 4.69 25.51
C VAL A 282 20.96 5.34 26.23
N SER A 283 20.73 6.63 26.00
CA SER A 283 19.67 7.37 26.68
C SER A 283 18.27 6.84 26.38
N ARG A 284 17.96 6.60 25.10
CA ARG A 284 16.60 6.20 24.71
C ARG A 284 16.58 5.31 23.49
N ILE A 285 15.72 4.31 23.52
CA ILE A 285 15.28 3.54 22.37
C ILE A 285 13.77 3.71 22.19
N THR A 286 13.34 4.04 20.97
CA THR A 286 11.92 4.06 20.61
C THR A 286 11.65 3.02 19.51
N GLY A 287 10.86 2.00 19.86
CA GLY A 287 10.40 0.97 18.94
C GLY A 287 9.08 1.39 18.28
N LEU A 288 9.12 1.68 16.98
CA LEU A 288 7.93 2.00 16.18
C LEU A 288 7.39 0.70 15.57
N ASP A 289 6.36 0.15 16.20
CA ASP A 289 5.77 -1.15 15.90
C ASP A 289 6.82 -2.23 15.54
N PRO A 290 7.69 -2.62 16.49
CA PRO A 290 8.75 -3.60 16.22
C PRO A 290 8.17 -4.89 15.63
N SER A 291 8.86 -5.54 14.69
CA SER A 291 8.32 -6.73 14.04
C SER A 291 8.10 -7.89 15.02
N GLY A 292 6.91 -8.48 14.99
CA GLY A 292 6.52 -9.66 15.77
C GLY A 292 6.93 -11.00 15.14
N PRO A 293 6.70 -11.24 13.83
CA PRO A 293 7.10 -12.47 13.17
C PRO A 293 8.58 -12.80 13.46
N CYS A 294 8.86 -14.05 13.82
CA CYS A 294 10.18 -14.55 14.24
C CYS A 294 10.74 -14.03 15.57
N PHE A 295 10.23 -12.94 16.14
CA PHE A 295 10.72 -12.40 17.42
C PHE A 295 9.84 -12.75 18.63
N ARG A 296 8.54 -13.00 18.44
CA ARG A 296 7.56 -13.23 19.52
C ARG A 296 7.93 -14.31 20.54
N ARG A 297 8.72 -15.31 20.14
CA ARG A 297 9.12 -16.45 20.99
C ARG A 297 10.56 -16.35 21.50
N LEU A 298 11.24 -15.25 21.18
CA LEU A 298 12.63 -15.04 21.55
C LEU A 298 12.77 -14.39 22.93
N GLY A 299 13.84 -14.75 23.63
CA GLY A 299 14.18 -14.18 24.93
C GLY A 299 14.69 -12.74 24.83
N PRO A 300 14.80 -12.02 25.96
CA PRO A 300 15.28 -10.62 26.00
C PRO A 300 16.61 -10.38 25.29
N GLU A 301 17.48 -11.38 25.19
CA GLU A 301 18.77 -11.27 24.49
C GLU A 301 18.62 -11.09 22.96
N ASP A 302 17.55 -11.63 22.38
CA ASP A 302 17.38 -11.76 20.92
C ASP A 302 16.23 -10.93 20.34
N ARG A 303 15.68 -10.00 21.13
CA ARG A 303 14.66 -9.02 20.71
C ARG A 303 14.81 -7.71 21.49
N ILE A 304 14.09 -6.68 21.08
CA ILE A 304 13.97 -5.45 21.87
C ILE A 304 13.44 -5.73 23.28
N ASP A 305 14.08 -5.11 24.26
CA ASP A 305 13.76 -5.27 25.69
C ASP A 305 14.04 -3.98 26.48
N ALA A 306 13.35 -3.81 27.61
CA ALA A 306 13.49 -2.65 28.48
C ALA A 306 14.94 -2.47 28.97
N SER A 307 15.70 -3.56 29.12
CA SER A 307 17.10 -3.51 29.55
C SER A 307 18.08 -2.86 28.55
N ASP A 308 17.64 -2.54 27.33
CA ASP A 308 18.51 -2.08 26.23
C ASP A 308 18.93 -0.61 26.31
N ALA A 309 18.23 0.22 27.08
CA ALA A 309 18.51 1.65 27.24
C ALA A 309 18.01 2.18 28.60
N ASP A 310 18.34 3.44 28.93
CA ASP A 310 17.79 4.07 30.15
C ASP A 310 16.26 4.26 30.04
N LEU A 311 15.75 4.53 28.84
CA LEU A 311 14.33 4.51 28.49
C LEU A 311 14.14 3.70 27.22
N VAL A 312 13.19 2.77 27.26
CA VAL A 312 12.75 2.00 26.09
C VAL A 312 11.25 2.18 26.01
N ASP A 313 10.77 2.86 24.99
CA ASP A 313 9.35 3.04 24.76
C ASP A 313 8.92 2.49 23.41
N ILE A 314 7.73 1.88 23.39
CA ILE A 314 7.24 1.14 22.23
C ILE A 314 5.87 1.69 21.84
N ILE A 315 5.70 1.95 20.55
CA ILE A 315 4.45 2.41 19.96
C ILE A 315 3.90 1.24 19.15
N HIS A 316 2.92 0.55 19.72
CA HIS A 316 2.23 -0.58 19.11
C HIS A 316 1.04 -0.10 18.29
N THR A 317 1.02 -0.48 17.01
CA THR A 317 -0.02 -0.07 16.07
C THR A 317 -0.63 -1.22 15.28
N ASN A 318 0.01 -2.40 15.22
CA ASN A 318 -0.47 -3.57 14.47
C ASN A 318 -0.06 -4.92 15.09
N ILE A 319 -0.40 -5.14 16.37
CA ILE A 319 0.01 -6.32 17.15
C ILE A 319 -0.59 -7.65 16.67
N GLU A 320 -1.71 -7.62 15.93
CA GLU A 320 -2.35 -8.80 15.34
C GLU A 320 -1.78 -9.16 13.95
N GLY A 321 -1.10 -8.21 13.30
CA GLY A 321 -0.45 -8.41 12.01
C GLY A 321 1.05 -8.57 12.14
N TYR A 322 1.78 -7.54 11.72
CA TYR A 322 3.24 -7.56 11.63
C TYR A 322 3.95 -7.12 12.92
N GLY A 323 3.24 -6.42 13.82
CA GLY A 323 3.79 -5.89 15.06
C GLY A 323 4.03 -6.95 16.15
N PHE A 324 4.92 -6.62 17.07
CA PHE A 324 5.22 -7.41 18.27
C PHE A 324 4.12 -7.17 19.32
N THR A 325 3.60 -8.24 19.90
CA THR A 325 2.40 -8.18 20.74
C THR A 325 2.69 -7.84 22.21
N GLY A 326 3.85 -8.28 22.73
CA GLY A 326 4.17 -8.15 24.15
C GLY A 326 4.68 -6.76 24.54
N ALA A 327 4.38 -6.36 25.78
CA ALA A 327 4.89 -5.15 26.42
C ALA A 327 6.34 -5.37 26.87
N VAL A 328 7.29 -5.08 25.98
CA VAL A 328 8.73 -5.37 26.18
C VAL A 328 9.56 -4.12 26.48
N GLY A 329 8.98 -2.92 26.43
CA GLY A 329 9.62 -1.68 26.86
C GLY A 329 9.28 -1.30 28.30
N HIS A 330 9.91 -0.24 28.80
CA HIS A 330 9.52 0.43 30.05
C HIS A 330 8.12 1.04 29.95
N VAL A 331 7.82 1.66 28.80
CA VAL A 331 6.54 2.31 28.52
C VAL A 331 6.03 1.80 27.17
N ASN A 332 4.82 1.23 27.15
CA ASN A 332 4.27 0.60 25.95
C ASN A 332 2.94 1.26 25.61
N PHE A 333 2.89 2.01 24.51
CA PHE A 333 1.69 2.67 24.01
C PHE A 333 0.98 1.75 23.00
N TYR A 334 -0.21 1.26 23.37
CA TYR A 334 -1.12 0.54 22.50
C TYR A 334 -2.08 1.54 21.88
N VAL A 335 -1.69 2.09 20.73
CA VAL A 335 -2.44 3.16 20.07
C VAL A 335 -3.72 2.57 19.50
N ASN A 336 -4.87 3.11 19.92
CA ASN A 336 -6.19 2.56 19.62
C ASN A 336 -6.28 1.05 19.90
N GLY A 337 -5.68 0.59 21.00
CA GLY A 337 -5.61 -0.84 21.36
C GLY A 337 -4.48 -1.62 20.68
N GLY A 338 -3.73 -1.00 19.77
CA GLY A 338 -2.58 -1.58 19.09
C GLY A 338 -2.94 -2.48 17.90
N GLU A 339 -4.18 -2.49 17.43
CA GLU A 339 -4.66 -3.43 16.41
C GLU A 339 -4.69 -2.82 15.00
N PHE A 340 -5.82 -2.25 14.62
CA PHE A 340 -5.99 -1.56 13.36
C PHE A 340 -5.99 -0.08 13.61
N GLN A 341 -5.03 0.61 13.02
CA GLN A 341 -5.08 2.05 12.97
C GLN A 341 -6.05 2.44 11.87
N SER A 342 -6.80 3.50 12.10
CA SER A 342 -7.50 4.17 11.03
C SER A 342 -6.45 4.73 10.06
N ALA A 343 -6.63 4.65 8.73
CA ALA A 343 -5.72 5.34 7.82
C ALA A 343 -5.77 6.85 8.09
N ASP A 344 -4.92 7.66 7.44
CA ASP A 344 -5.08 9.14 7.39
C ASP A 344 -6.36 9.58 6.65
N ILE A 345 -7.26 8.62 6.51
CA ILE A 345 -8.33 8.43 5.57
C ILE A 345 -9.13 7.28 6.17
N ALA A 346 -10.17 7.57 6.95
CA ALA A 346 -11.12 6.59 7.47
C ALA A 346 -10.86 5.83 8.77
N ASP A 347 -11.91 5.69 9.59
CA ASP A 347 -12.19 4.51 10.45
C ASP A 347 -12.43 3.24 9.61
N PHE A 348 -11.79 3.14 8.44
CA PHE A 348 -11.55 1.88 7.78
C PHE A 348 -10.28 1.33 8.44
N PRO A 349 -10.33 0.12 9.03
CA PRO A 349 -9.12 -0.49 9.55
C PRO A 349 -8.12 -0.56 8.40
N CYS A 350 -6.97 0.08 8.58
CA CYS A 350 -5.89 -0.03 7.62
C CYS A 350 -5.53 -1.49 7.42
N THR A 351 -5.05 -1.85 6.23
CA THR A 351 -4.37 -3.15 6.06
C THR A 351 -3.24 -3.27 7.10
N ASN A 352 -2.83 -4.50 7.42
CA ASN A 352 -1.73 -4.72 8.39
C ASN A 352 -0.50 -3.86 8.07
N ALA A 353 -0.13 -3.72 6.80
CA ALA A 353 0.96 -2.88 6.33
C ALA A 353 0.80 -1.39 6.71
N CYS A 354 -0.38 -0.82 6.49
CA CYS A 354 -0.64 0.58 6.82
C CYS A 354 -0.68 0.79 8.34
N SER A 355 -1.38 -0.07 9.09
CA SER A 355 -1.44 0.01 10.55
C SER A 355 -0.04 -0.09 11.14
N HIS A 356 0.78 -1.00 10.61
CA HIS A 356 2.17 -1.21 11.03
C HIS A 356 3.05 0.04 10.78
N SER A 357 2.86 0.68 9.63
CA SER A 357 3.60 1.88 9.24
C SER A 357 3.15 3.15 9.97
N LYS A 358 1.94 3.17 10.53
CA LYS A 358 1.33 4.36 11.17
C LYS A 358 2.06 4.78 12.45
N SER A 359 2.76 3.86 13.11
CA SER A 359 3.65 4.16 14.25
C SER A 359 4.64 5.31 13.96
N PHE A 360 5.18 5.39 12.74
CA PHE A 360 6.08 6.47 12.34
C PHE A 360 5.38 7.83 12.27
N LEU A 361 4.21 7.91 11.62
CA LEU A 361 3.46 9.16 11.48
C LEU A 361 2.98 9.70 12.83
N LEU A 362 2.52 8.79 13.70
CA LEU A 362 2.12 9.11 15.06
C LEU A 362 3.29 9.62 15.90
N TRP A 363 4.46 8.98 15.78
CA TRP A 363 5.67 9.43 16.47
C TRP A 363 6.12 10.82 15.96
N VAL A 364 6.11 11.06 14.65
CA VAL A 364 6.44 12.37 14.07
C VAL A 364 5.48 13.44 14.59
N ALA A 365 4.19 13.16 14.66
CA ALA A 365 3.20 14.09 15.20
C ALA A 365 3.43 14.34 16.71
N ALA A 366 3.72 13.29 17.48
CA ALA A 366 4.05 13.41 18.90
C ALA A 366 5.32 14.24 19.16
N MET A 367 6.30 14.21 18.25
CA MET A 367 7.46 15.10 18.30
C MET A 367 7.10 16.58 18.07
N GLN A 368 6.07 16.86 17.27
CA GLN A 368 5.57 18.22 17.03
C GLN A 368 4.65 18.71 18.15
N TYR A 369 3.93 17.78 18.80
CA TYR A 369 2.93 18.06 19.83
C TYR A 369 3.22 17.26 21.12
N PRO A 370 4.31 17.59 21.83
CA PRO A 370 4.90 16.73 22.86
C PRO A 370 4.03 16.52 24.10
N ASP A 371 3.02 17.37 24.32
CA ASP A 371 2.14 17.34 25.50
C ASP A 371 0.71 16.86 25.20
N LEU A 372 0.41 16.48 23.94
CA LEU A 372 -0.96 16.22 23.50
C LEU A 372 -1.27 14.75 23.22
N PHE A 373 -0.26 13.89 23.08
CA PHE A 373 -0.43 12.44 22.94
C PHE A 373 -0.45 11.76 24.31
N ILE A 374 -1.60 11.87 24.98
CA ILE A 374 -1.79 11.40 26.36
C ILE A 374 -2.28 9.94 26.35
N GLY A 375 -1.46 9.03 26.85
CA GLY A 375 -1.82 7.63 27.09
C GLY A 375 -2.34 7.42 28.51
N LEU A 376 -3.36 6.57 28.65
CA LEU A 376 -3.97 6.17 29.92
C LEU A 376 -3.46 4.78 30.32
N LYS A 377 -2.98 4.64 31.56
CA LYS A 377 -2.41 3.38 32.06
C LYS A 377 -3.47 2.27 32.12
N CYS A 378 -3.08 1.07 31.72
CA CYS A 378 -3.89 -0.15 31.74
C CYS A 378 -3.16 -1.24 32.55
N ASP A 379 -3.92 -2.17 33.13
CA ASP A 379 -3.36 -3.27 33.93
C ASP A 379 -2.75 -4.38 33.05
N SER A 380 -3.34 -4.62 31.88
CA SER A 380 -2.85 -5.60 30.92
C SER A 380 -2.89 -5.11 29.47
N VAL A 381 -2.20 -5.84 28.58
CA VAL A 381 -2.29 -5.62 27.13
C VAL A 381 -3.73 -5.83 26.65
N GLN A 382 -4.44 -6.79 27.24
CA GLN A 382 -5.83 -7.07 26.88
C GLN A 382 -6.75 -5.91 27.27
N ASP A 383 -6.55 -5.31 28.45
CA ASP A 383 -7.33 -4.13 28.85
C ASP A 383 -7.07 -2.94 27.93
N ALA A 384 -5.82 -2.77 27.46
CA ALA A 384 -5.50 -1.74 26.48
C ALA A 384 -6.21 -2.00 25.14
N ARG A 385 -6.30 -3.26 24.68
CA ARG A 385 -7.03 -3.64 23.47
C ARG A 385 -8.52 -3.37 23.60
N ASP A 386 -9.11 -3.81 24.70
CA ASP A 386 -10.55 -3.75 24.95
C ASP A 386 -11.02 -2.37 25.44
N ARG A 387 -10.10 -1.40 25.58
CA ARG A 387 -10.36 -0.06 26.12
C ARG A 387 -10.89 -0.11 27.57
N ASN A 388 -10.43 -1.06 28.37
CA ASN A 388 -10.83 -1.27 29.77
C ASN A 388 -9.86 -0.61 30.77
N CYS A 389 -9.38 0.60 30.49
CA CYS A 389 -8.35 1.28 31.30
C CYS A 389 -8.88 2.44 32.17
N PHE A 390 -10.20 2.59 32.27
CA PHE A 390 -10.85 3.78 32.86
C PHE A 390 -11.27 3.57 34.33
N GLU A 391 -10.81 2.51 34.97
CA GLU A 391 -11.13 2.20 36.36
C GLU A 391 -10.07 2.74 37.32
N GLY A 392 -10.51 3.40 38.41
CA GLY A 392 -9.61 3.97 39.42
C GLY A 392 -8.97 5.32 39.05
N PRO A 393 -7.94 5.77 39.80
CA PRO A 393 -7.24 7.02 39.52
C PRO A 393 -6.53 6.97 38.16
N LEU A 394 -6.86 7.92 37.28
CA LEU A 394 -6.27 7.98 35.94
C LEU A 394 -4.77 8.30 36.04
N VAL A 395 -3.92 7.30 35.76
CA VAL A 395 -2.48 7.47 35.61
C VAL A 395 -2.16 7.64 34.14
N THR A 396 -1.47 8.72 33.78
CA THR A 396 -1.15 9.04 32.38
C THR A 396 0.35 9.12 32.12
N ASN A 397 0.73 8.86 30.87
CA ASN A 397 2.06 9.11 30.33
C ASN A 397 1.95 9.73 28.93
N LEU A 398 2.99 10.40 28.45
CA LEU A 398 3.01 11.10 27.16
C LEU A 398 3.78 10.27 26.14
N MET A 399 3.19 9.99 24.98
CA MET A 399 3.92 9.40 23.85
C MET A 399 4.73 10.51 23.16
N GLY A 400 6.01 10.27 22.89
CA GLY A 400 6.89 11.23 22.22
C GLY A 400 8.05 11.72 23.10
N PRO A 401 8.60 12.94 22.91
CA PRO A 401 9.82 13.35 23.60
C PRO A 401 9.68 13.49 25.11
N ASN A 402 8.44 13.64 25.62
CA ASN A 402 8.12 13.83 27.04
C ASN A 402 7.69 12.54 27.77
N THR A 403 7.93 11.35 27.17
CA THR A 403 7.69 10.06 27.84
C THR A 403 8.42 9.99 29.20
N ASP A 404 7.69 9.75 30.28
CA ASP A 404 8.22 9.66 31.65
C ASP A 404 8.55 8.21 32.01
N VAL A 405 9.84 7.89 32.08
CA VAL A 405 10.34 6.56 32.45
C VAL A 405 9.97 6.15 33.88
N ASN A 406 9.74 7.12 34.77
CA ASN A 406 9.36 6.85 36.17
C ASN A 406 7.89 6.43 36.30
N LYS A 407 7.14 6.44 35.20
CA LYS A 407 5.77 5.94 35.10
C LYS A 407 5.71 4.79 34.09
N PRO A 408 6.37 3.64 34.38
CA PRO A 408 6.36 2.51 33.48
C PRO A 408 4.99 1.84 33.45
N GLY A 409 4.77 1.08 32.37
CA GLY A 409 3.56 0.26 32.21
C GLY A 409 3.04 0.21 30.79
N ILE A 410 1.79 -0.23 30.71
CA ILE A 410 1.00 -0.38 29.49
C ILE A 410 0.04 0.80 29.42
N PHE A 411 -0.04 1.47 28.28
CA PHE A 411 -0.86 2.66 28.10
C PHE A 411 -1.73 2.52 26.85
N TYR A 412 -3.04 2.67 27.01
CA TYR A 412 -3.96 2.88 25.90
C TYR A 412 -3.89 4.34 25.47
N LEU A 413 -3.71 4.58 24.16
CA LEU A 413 -3.66 5.94 23.62
C LEU A 413 -4.66 6.06 22.46
N ALA A 414 -5.71 6.83 22.67
CA ALA A 414 -6.69 7.12 21.62
C ALA A 414 -6.20 8.23 20.70
N THR A 415 -6.32 8.04 19.38
CA THR A 415 -5.94 9.04 18.37
C THR A 415 -7.08 9.33 17.41
N LEU A 416 -7.03 10.52 16.79
CA LEU A 416 -7.80 10.85 15.60
C LEU A 416 -7.21 10.10 14.40
N ASN A 417 -8.04 9.88 13.39
CA ASN A 417 -7.60 9.28 12.14
C ASN A 417 -6.87 10.26 11.22
N TYR A 418 -7.02 11.59 11.39
CA TYR A 418 -6.33 12.64 10.62
C TYR A 418 -5.27 13.39 11.44
N PHE A 419 -4.25 13.93 10.76
CA PHE A 419 -3.22 14.78 11.38
C PHE A 419 -3.86 16.02 12.02
N PRO A 420 -3.51 16.42 13.26
CA PRO A 420 -2.32 16.04 14.02
C PRO A 420 -2.45 14.79 14.90
N TYR A 421 -3.48 13.96 14.68
CA TYR A 421 -3.77 12.67 15.34
C TYR A 421 -4.04 12.67 16.85
N TYR A 422 -3.64 13.68 17.61
CA TYR A 422 -3.89 13.66 19.06
C TYR A 422 -5.36 13.95 19.41
N LEU A 423 -5.86 13.30 20.47
CA LEU A 423 -7.12 13.67 21.13
C LEU A 423 -6.92 14.55 22.38
N GLY A 424 -5.68 14.64 22.90
CA GLY A 424 -5.41 15.33 24.17
C GLY A 424 -6.23 14.75 25.32
N LYS A 425 -6.70 15.62 26.22
CA LYS A 425 -7.53 15.21 27.37
C LYS A 425 -8.86 14.58 26.97
N LYS A 426 -9.37 14.82 25.74
CA LYS A 426 -10.60 14.16 25.26
C LYS A 426 -10.43 12.64 25.14
N GLY A 427 -9.20 12.16 24.90
CA GLY A 427 -8.90 10.72 24.85
C GLY A 427 -9.00 10.02 26.21
N LEU A 428 -9.12 10.78 27.31
CA LEU A 428 -9.31 10.25 28.67
C LEU A 428 -10.79 10.10 29.05
N ASP A 429 -11.71 10.49 28.18
CA ASP A 429 -13.14 10.32 28.41
C ASP A 429 -13.63 8.98 27.84
N ARG A 430 -14.20 8.14 28.72
CA ARG A 430 -14.79 6.85 28.34
C ARG A 430 -15.95 7.02 27.33
N ASN A 431 -16.70 8.11 27.42
CA ASN A 431 -17.91 8.36 26.63
C ASN A 431 -17.66 9.16 25.34
N PHE A 432 -16.40 9.47 25.01
CA PHE A 432 -16.08 10.24 23.81
C PHE A 432 -16.48 9.49 22.53
N ASP A 433 -17.45 10.05 21.81
CA ASP A 433 -17.91 9.60 20.48
C ASP A 433 -17.31 10.51 19.40
N PHE A 434 -16.33 9.96 18.67
CA PHE A 434 -15.61 10.65 17.61
C PHE A 434 -16.54 11.14 16.48
N LEU A 435 -17.50 10.31 16.07
CA LEU A 435 -18.34 10.60 14.91
C LEU A 435 -19.28 11.77 15.18
N LYS A 436 -19.81 11.84 16.41
CA LYS A 436 -20.70 12.91 16.85
C LYS A 436 -19.96 14.25 17.03
N SER A 437 -18.69 14.22 17.46
CA SER A 437 -17.86 15.44 17.56
C SER A 437 -17.39 15.93 16.18
N TYR A 438 -16.91 15.04 15.31
CA TYR A 438 -16.39 15.42 13.98
C TYR A 438 -17.48 16.04 13.09
N LEU A 439 -18.70 15.49 13.13
CA LEU A 439 -19.84 16.04 12.39
C LEU A 439 -20.35 17.36 12.97
N ALA A 440 -20.13 17.63 14.26
CA ALA A 440 -20.48 18.90 14.90
C ALA A 440 -19.44 20.00 14.67
N ASP A 441 -18.18 19.63 14.43
CA ASP A 441 -17.07 20.57 14.20
C ASP A 441 -16.92 21.01 12.73
N LEU A 442 -17.56 20.33 11.77
CA LEU A 442 -17.62 20.75 10.36
C LEU A 442 -18.66 21.87 10.16
N ASN A 443 -18.32 23.09 10.57
CA ASN A 443 -19.11 24.26 10.23
C ASN A 443 -19.01 24.57 8.73
N GLU A 444 -20.11 25.07 8.13
CA GLU A 444 -20.20 25.47 6.72
C GLU A 444 -19.04 26.40 6.28
N VAL A 445 -18.49 27.16 7.23
CA VAL A 445 -17.34 28.08 7.07
C VAL A 445 -16.02 27.37 6.74
N ASP A 446 -15.77 26.16 7.26
CA ASP A 446 -14.50 25.45 7.01
C ASP A 446 -14.47 24.77 5.64
N VAL A 447 -15.63 24.37 5.11
CA VAL A 447 -15.75 23.87 3.73
C VAL A 447 -15.38 24.97 2.72
N LEU A 448 -15.86 26.19 2.95
CA LEU A 448 -15.65 27.34 2.05
C LEU A 448 -14.18 27.80 1.98
N ARG A 449 -13.38 27.56 3.02
CA ARG A 449 -11.96 27.96 3.07
C ARG A 449 -11.02 26.99 2.36
N HIS A 450 -11.44 25.75 2.18
CA HIS A 450 -10.55 24.67 1.76
C HIS A 450 -10.91 24.06 0.39
N LEU A 451 -11.94 24.59 -0.26
CA LEU A 451 -12.35 24.22 -1.60
C LEU A 451 -11.78 25.19 -2.64
N TYR A 452 -11.12 24.65 -3.68
CA TYR A 452 -10.50 25.47 -4.71
C TYR A 452 -10.83 24.97 -6.11
N PHE A 453 -11.01 25.90 -7.05
CA PHE A 453 -10.87 25.61 -8.46
C PHE A 453 -9.46 25.93 -8.92
N LEU A 454 -8.79 24.93 -9.50
CA LEU A 454 -7.58 25.15 -10.27
C LEU A 454 -7.98 25.45 -11.71
N HIS A 455 -7.65 26.64 -12.18
CA HIS A 455 -7.79 27.01 -13.58
C HIS A 455 -6.50 26.67 -14.33
N LEU A 456 -6.60 25.82 -15.36
CA LEU A 456 -5.47 25.47 -16.22
C LEU A 456 -5.43 26.38 -17.44
N GLN A 457 -4.37 27.16 -17.55
CA GLN A 457 -4.05 27.93 -18.74
C GLN A 457 -3.24 27.07 -19.74
N THR A 458 -3.28 27.43 -21.03
CA THR A 458 -2.66 26.69 -22.15
C THR A 458 -1.26 26.14 -21.84
N GLY A 459 -1.07 24.82 -21.97
CA GLY A 459 0.20 24.13 -21.71
C GLY A 459 0.07 22.59 -21.66
N ASN A 460 1.20 21.90 -21.51
CA ASN A 460 1.29 20.44 -21.27
C ASN A 460 1.05 20.14 -19.77
N PHE A 461 0.59 18.94 -19.39
CA PHE A 461 0.37 18.54 -17.99
C PHE A 461 1.54 18.84 -17.03
N MET A 462 2.79 18.77 -17.52
CA MET A 462 4.03 19.06 -16.77
C MET A 462 4.38 20.56 -16.68
N THR A 463 3.83 21.41 -17.56
CA THR A 463 4.26 22.81 -17.73
C THR A 463 3.13 23.83 -17.70
N ALA A 464 1.87 23.40 -17.63
CA ALA A 464 0.72 24.29 -17.58
C ALA A 464 0.75 25.13 -16.30
N ASN A 465 0.63 26.44 -16.46
CA ASN A 465 0.51 27.36 -15.34
C ASN A 465 -0.85 27.14 -14.65
N ARG A 466 -0.83 26.92 -13.33
CA ARG A 466 -2.02 26.59 -12.53
C ARG A 466 -2.26 27.71 -11.54
N THR A 467 -3.43 28.33 -11.62
CA THR A 467 -3.84 29.33 -10.63
C THR A 467 -5.00 28.79 -9.82
N GLN A 468 -4.89 28.85 -8.49
CA GLN A 468 -5.93 28.43 -7.56
C GLN A 468 -6.85 29.60 -7.22
N TYR A 469 -8.16 29.34 -7.22
CA TYR A 469 -9.18 30.29 -6.83
C TYR A 469 -10.08 29.65 -5.77
N ASN A 470 -10.16 30.27 -4.60
CA ASN A 470 -11.10 29.85 -3.56
C ASN A 470 -12.51 30.41 -3.83
N TYR A 471 -13.45 30.01 -2.99
CA TYR A 471 -14.86 30.40 -3.05
C TYR A 471 -15.11 31.90 -3.31
N TYR A 472 -14.36 32.78 -2.65
CA TYR A 472 -14.56 34.24 -2.73
C TYR A 472 -13.94 34.89 -3.99
N GLN A 473 -13.19 34.12 -4.78
CA GLN A 473 -12.42 34.63 -5.92
C GLN A 473 -13.05 34.32 -7.28
N MET A 474 -14.30 33.85 -7.34
CA MET A 474 -14.95 33.48 -8.61
C MET A 474 -15.06 34.64 -9.60
N LYS A 475 -15.28 35.88 -9.14
CA LYS A 475 -15.25 37.08 -10.01
C LYS A 475 -13.86 37.35 -10.60
N GLN A 476 -12.78 36.96 -9.90
CA GLN A 476 -11.41 37.08 -10.42
C GLN A 476 -11.13 35.99 -11.46
N LEU A 477 -11.57 34.76 -11.18
CA LEU A 477 -11.49 33.65 -12.12
C LEU A 477 -12.24 33.94 -13.42
N ALA A 478 -13.45 34.51 -13.33
CA ALA A 478 -14.26 34.86 -14.52
C ALA A 478 -13.52 35.76 -15.52
N LYS A 479 -12.67 36.69 -15.04
CA LYS A 479 -11.85 37.56 -15.89
C LYS A 479 -10.77 36.82 -16.69
N GLN A 480 -10.42 35.61 -16.27
CA GLN A 480 -9.41 34.75 -16.92
C GLN A 480 -10.05 33.72 -17.85
N MET A 481 -11.38 33.60 -17.86
CA MET A 481 -12.10 32.63 -18.67
C MET A 481 -12.64 33.28 -19.95
N ASP A 482 -12.68 32.50 -21.02
CA ASP A 482 -13.30 32.88 -22.28
C ASP A 482 -14.65 32.16 -22.40
N PHE A 483 -15.74 32.85 -22.04
CA PHE A 483 -17.09 32.27 -22.03
C PHE A 483 -17.67 31.96 -23.42
N SER A 484 -16.96 32.31 -24.50
CA SER A 484 -17.32 31.80 -25.83
C SER A 484 -17.06 30.28 -25.95
N LYS A 485 -16.07 29.76 -25.20
CA LYS A 485 -15.67 28.35 -25.16
C LYS A 485 -16.55 27.51 -24.23
N LYS A 486 -16.51 26.18 -24.44
CA LYS A 486 -17.03 25.22 -23.46
C LYS A 486 -16.18 25.25 -22.19
N THR A 487 -16.81 24.97 -21.06
CA THR A 487 -16.12 24.83 -19.76
C THR A 487 -16.28 23.41 -19.26
N VAL A 488 -15.19 22.79 -18.84
CA VAL A 488 -15.20 21.51 -18.13
C VAL A 488 -14.80 21.71 -16.68
N LEU A 489 -15.56 21.11 -15.76
CA LEU A 489 -15.14 20.88 -14.37
C LEU A 489 -14.80 19.41 -14.19
N PHE A 490 -13.57 19.11 -13.78
CA PHE A 490 -13.17 17.75 -13.40
C PHE A 490 -13.09 17.61 -11.88
N MET A 491 -13.73 16.58 -11.35
CA MET A 491 -13.66 16.17 -9.95
C MET A 491 -13.01 14.78 -9.85
N GLY A 492 -11.84 14.73 -9.21
CA GLY A 492 -11.09 13.50 -8.98
C GLY A 492 -11.82 12.51 -8.07
N GLY A 493 -11.22 11.33 -7.86
CA GLY A 493 -11.75 10.30 -6.97
C GLY A 493 -11.44 10.52 -5.49
N TYR A 494 -11.77 9.52 -4.67
CA TYR A 494 -11.38 9.49 -3.26
C TYR A 494 -9.86 9.53 -3.18
N LEU A 495 -9.32 10.45 -2.37
CA LEU A 495 -7.87 10.68 -2.22
C LEU A 495 -7.15 11.26 -3.42
N ASP A 496 -7.88 11.69 -4.45
CA ASP A 496 -7.27 12.45 -5.53
C ASP A 496 -7.06 13.91 -5.10
N SER A 497 -6.02 14.52 -5.66
CA SER A 497 -5.69 15.93 -5.50
C SER A 497 -5.36 16.49 -6.87
N ALA A 498 -6.05 17.57 -7.22
CA ALA A 498 -5.79 18.31 -8.44
C ALA A 498 -4.41 19.00 -8.45
N VAL A 499 -3.81 19.19 -7.26
CA VAL A 499 -2.48 19.78 -7.08
C VAL A 499 -1.38 18.72 -7.09
N LEU A 500 -1.52 17.68 -6.26
CA LEU A 500 -0.44 16.76 -5.88
C LEU A 500 -0.30 15.55 -6.81
N TYR A 501 -1.40 15.09 -7.41
CA TYR A 501 -1.42 13.87 -8.20
C TYR A 501 -1.60 14.16 -9.70
N PRO A 502 -1.10 13.27 -10.59
CA PRO A 502 -1.06 13.54 -12.02
C PRO A 502 -2.41 13.33 -12.75
N ILE A 503 -3.41 12.69 -12.13
CA ILE A 503 -4.67 12.29 -12.78
C ILE A 503 -5.47 13.51 -13.24
N SER A 504 -5.87 14.36 -12.29
CA SER A 504 -6.66 15.57 -12.54
C SER A 504 -5.97 16.53 -13.53
N PRO A 505 -4.66 16.85 -13.39
CA PRO A 505 -3.93 17.64 -14.39
C PRO A 505 -3.83 17.01 -15.78
N ALA A 506 -3.65 15.69 -15.88
CA ALA A 506 -3.62 15.01 -17.17
C ALA A 506 -4.98 15.15 -17.89
N MET A 507 -6.07 14.99 -17.14
CA MET A 507 -7.44 15.19 -17.64
C MET A 507 -7.62 16.63 -18.09
N GLY A 508 -7.20 17.60 -17.27
CA GLY A 508 -7.24 19.01 -17.64
C GLY A 508 -6.49 19.30 -18.94
N GLY A 509 -5.26 18.79 -19.08
CA GLY A 509 -4.46 18.98 -20.29
C GLY A 509 -5.09 18.41 -21.58
N LEU A 510 -5.85 17.31 -21.48
CA LEU A 510 -6.63 16.77 -22.60
C LEU A 510 -7.70 17.76 -23.09
N TYR A 511 -8.45 18.37 -22.16
CA TYR A 511 -9.51 19.33 -22.48
C TYR A 511 -8.97 20.68 -22.92
N THR A 512 -7.85 21.13 -22.35
CA THR A 512 -7.16 22.35 -22.81
C THR A 512 -6.76 22.24 -24.28
N ARG A 513 -6.25 21.08 -24.73
CA ARG A 513 -5.93 20.84 -26.15
C ARG A 513 -7.15 20.87 -27.08
N LYS A 514 -8.36 20.69 -26.54
CA LYS A 514 -9.63 20.80 -27.27
C LYS A 514 -10.27 22.18 -27.15
N GLY A 515 -9.58 23.15 -26.56
CA GLY A 515 -10.05 24.54 -26.48
C GLY A 515 -11.12 24.79 -25.43
N TYR A 516 -11.17 23.99 -24.36
CA TYR A 516 -12.08 24.24 -23.22
C TYR A 516 -11.47 25.23 -22.23
N ASN A 517 -12.32 25.96 -21.50
CA ASN A 517 -11.93 26.44 -20.17
C ASN A 517 -11.90 25.22 -19.23
N VAL A 518 -10.82 25.05 -18.47
CA VAL A 518 -10.59 23.84 -17.67
C VAL A 518 -10.50 24.22 -16.20
N LEU A 519 -11.45 23.69 -15.42
CA LEU A 519 -11.47 23.79 -13.97
C LEU A 519 -11.24 22.40 -13.36
N LEU A 520 -10.31 22.28 -12.43
CA LEU A 520 -10.16 21.08 -11.60
C LEU A 520 -10.58 21.41 -10.18
N LEU A 521 -11.42 20.57 -9.59
CA LEU A 521 -11.85 20.71 -8.21
C LEU A 521 -10.81 20.10 -7.28
N GLU A 522 -10.16 20.93 -6.47
CA GLU A 522 -9.32 20.49 -5.36
C GLU A 522 -10.18 20.38 -4.10
N TYR A 523 -10.38 19.14 -3.65
CA TYR A 523 -11.23 18.80 -2.52
C TYR A 523 -10.61 17.70 -1.66
N ILE A 524 -9.30 17.43 -1.80
CA ILE A 524 -8.63 16.32 -1.12
C ILE A 524 -8.85 16.35 0.40
N GLN A 525 -8.93 17.55 0.99
CA GLN A 525 -9.14 17.74 2.43
C GLN A 525 -10.47 17.14 2.95
N PHE A 526 -11.47 16.98 2.08
CA PHE A 526 -12.75 16.36 2.41
C PHE A 526 -12.76 14.85 2.09
N THR A 527 -11.70 14.34 1.47
CA THR A 527 -11.53 12.93 1.14
C THR A 527 -10.45 12.23 1.96
N THR A 528 -9.60 12.97 2.69
CA THR A 528 -8.68 12.45 3.73
C THR A 528 -9.41 12.03 5.01
N VAL A 529 -10.70 11.72 4.91
CA VAL A 529 -11.51 11.19 5.99
C VAL A 529 -12.20 9.93 5.52
N MET A 530 -13.03 9.35 6.37
CA MET A 530 -13.57 8.02 6.15
C MET A 530 -14.40 7.90 4.93
N TYR A 531 -14.25 6.84 4.14
CA TYR A 531 -15.04 6.72 2.92
C TYR A 531 -16.55 6.97 3.15
N PRO A 532 -17.21 6.40 4.19
CA PRO A 532 -18.60 6.75 4.51
C PRO A 532 -18.83 8.21 4.91
N VAL A 533 -17.85 8.85 5.56
CA VAL A 533 -17.89 10.27 5.92
C VAL A 533 -17.62 11.14 4.70
N ALA A 534 -16.56 10.92 3.95
CA ALA A 534 -16.26 11.55 2.67
C ALA A 534 -17.44 11.44 1.70
N ALA A 535 -18.11 10.28 1.63
CA ALA A 535 -19.34 10.09 0.85
C ALA A 535 -20.47 11.04 1.30
N ARG A 536 -20.61 11.28 2.61
CA ARG A 536 -21.55 12.28 3.15
C ARG A 536 -21.08 13.71 2.87
N LEU A 537 -19.78 13.98 2.94
CA LEU A 537 -19.18 15.30 2.67
C LEU A 537 -19.32 15.75 1.22
N LEU A 538 -19.59 14.84 0.28
CA LEU A 538 -19.95 15.22 -1.08
C LEU A 538 -21.17 16.15 -1.13
N ARG A 539 -22.07 16.13 -0.15
CA ARG A 539 -23.22 17.04 -0.09
C ARG A 539 -22.80 18.50 0.13
N PRO A 540 -22.13 18.85 1.25
CA PRO A 540 -21.67 20.22 1.45
C PRO A 540 -20.60 20.64 0.42
N VAL A 541 -19.69 19.74 0.01
CA VAL A 541 -18.70 20.03 -1.06
C VAL A 541 -19.41 20.34 -2.38
N GLY A 542 -20.41 19.53 -2.74
CA GLY A 542 -21.21 19.73 -3.95
C GLY A 542 -21.97 21.05 -3.93
N LYS A 543 -22.58 21.41 -2.80
CA LYS A 543 -23.24 22.71 -2.61
C LYS A 543 -22.27 23.87 -2.81
N ALA A 544 -21.11 23.85 -2.15
CA ALA A 544 -20.12 24.92 -2.25
C ALA A 544 -19.56 25.08 -3.67
N ALA A 545 -19.22 23.98 -4.34
CA ALA A 545 -18.79 24.01 -5.74
C ALA A 545 -19.88 24.52 -6.69
N ALA A 546 -21.16 24.19 -6.41
CA ALA A 546 -22.28 24.69 -7.18
C ALA A 546 -22.50 26.20 -7.03
N GLU A 547 -22.36 26.74 -5.82
CA GLU A 547 -22.40 28.19 -5.57
C GLU A 547 -21.28 28.90 -6.32
N MET A 548 -20.06 28.34 -6.34
CA MET A 548 -18.95 28.86 -7.12
C MET A 548 -19.25 28.90 -8.63
N LEU A 549 -19.82 27.82 -9.17
CA LEU A 549 -20.26 27.75 -10.57
C LEU A 549 -21.42 28.72 -10.87
N ALA A 550 -22.33 28.91 -9.92
CA ALA A 550 -23.45 29.84 -10.07
C ALA A 550 -22.97 31.30 -10.12
N GLU A 551 -21.96 31.66 -9.32
CA GLU A 551 -21.30 32.97 -9.42
C GLU A 551 -20.65 33.14 -10.80
N LEU A 552 -19.94 32.14 -11.32
CA LEU A 552 -19.40 32.19 -12.68
C LEU A 552 -20.50 32.33 -13.75
N ALA A 553 -21.66 31.69 -13.54
CA ALA A 553 -22.81 31.84 -14.42
C ALA A 553 -23.36 33.28 -14.41
N GLY A 554 -23.39 33.93 -13.25
CA GLY A 554 -23.69 35.35 -13.12
C GLY A 554 -22.68 36.27 -13.86
N GLN A 555 -21.46 35.79 -14.12
CA GLN A 555 -20.43 36.50 -14.89
C GLN A 555 -20.45 36.20 -16.40
N GLY A 556 -21.26 35.24 -16.86
CA GLY A 556 -21.41 34.90 -18.28
C GLY A 556 -21.15 33.44 -18.66
N LEU A 557 -20.85 32.56 -17.70
CA LEU A 557 -20.78 31.12 -17.98
C LEU A 557 -22.18 30.58 -18.35
N ASP A 558 -22.34 30.12 -19.59
CA ASP A 558 -23.60 29.49 -20.03
C ASP A 558 -23.69 28.02 -19.53
N PRO A 559 -24.73 27.65 -18.76
CA PRO A 559 -24.95 26.26 -18.32
C PRO A 559 -24.97 25.24 -19.46
N LYS A 560 -25.43 25.63 -20.67
CA LYS A 560 -25.46 24.75 -21.85
C LYS A 560 -24.07 24.45 -22.42
N LYS A 561 -23.04 25.18 -21.97
CA LYS A 561 -21.62 24.96 -22.30
C LYS A 561 -20.81 24.38 -21.13
N LEU A 562 -21.47 24.05 -20.01
CA LEU A 562 -20.83 23.50 -18.83
C LEU A 562 -20.94 21.97 -18.79
N GLU A 563 -19.79 21.30 -18.87
CA GLU A 563 -19.67 19.85 -18.73
C GLU A 563 -18.96 19.53 -17.41
N ILE A 564 -19.43 18.53 -16.67
CA ILE A 564 -18.87 18.13 -15.38
C ILE A 564 -18.49 16.65 -15.44
N ILE A 565 -17.26 16.31 -15.06
CA ILE A 565 -16.74 14.95 -15.13
C ILE A 565 -16.26 14.53 -13.75
N GLY A 566 -16.70 13.35 -13.32
CA GLY A 566 -16.36 12.80 -12.01
C GLY A 566 -15.77 11.41 -12.12
N LEU A 567 -14.64 11.16 -11.46
CA LEU A 567 -14.05 9.83 -11.32
C LEU A 567 -14.43 9.23 -9.97
N SER A 568 -14.88 7.97 -9.91
CA SER A 568 -15.07 7.26 -8.64
C SER A 568 -15.98 8.02 -7.66
N HIS A 569 -15.44 8.46 -6.51
CA HIS A 569 -16.12 9.29 -5.51
C HIS A 569 -16.55 10.64 -6.09
N GLY A 570 -15.72 11.23 -6.95
CA GLY A 570 -16.08 12.40 -7.76
C GLY A 570 -17.22 12.12 -8.73
N GLY A 571 -17.36 10.88 -9.24
CA GLY A 571 -18.51 10.46 -10.05
C GLY A 571 -19.85 10.60 -9.31
N GLN A 572 -19.85 10.39 -7.99
CA GLN A 572 -21.01 10.70 -7.14
C GLN A 572 -21.05 12.19 -6.77
N GLY A 573 -19.89 12.82 -6.56
CA GLY A 573 -19.77 14.23 -6.18
C GLY A 573 -20.36 15.19 -7.21
N VAL A 574 -20.13 14.94 -8.50
CA VAL A 574 -20.64 15.78 -9.60
C VAL A 574 -22.16 15.82 -9.67
N SER A 575 -22.85 14.77 -9.20
CA SER A 575 -24.31 14.78 -9.02
C SER A 575 -24.75 15.83 -8.00
N PHE A 576 -24.10 15.87 -6.83
CA PHE A 576 -24.43 16.85 -5.80
C PHE A 576 -24.12 18.28 -6.23
N ILE A 577 -23.08 18.48 -7.04
CA ILE A 577 -22.80 19.77 -7.69
C ILE A 577 -23.96 20.15 -8.59
N ALA A 578 -24.34 19.29 -9.54
CA ALA A 578 -25.36 19.62 -10.52
C ALA A 578 -26.75 19.83 -9.91
N LYS A 579 -27.16 18.99 -8.94
CA LYS A 579 -28.40 19.17 -8.18
C LYS A 579 -28.45 20.51 -7.45
N SER A 580 -27.36 20.85 -6.75
CA SER A 580 -27.28 22.12 -6.02
C SER A 580 -27.27 23.29 -6.99
N TYR A 581 -26.56 23.18 -8.11
CA TYR A 581 -26.51 24.19 -9.16
C TYR A 581 -27.90 24.45 -9.76
N ARG A 582 -28.66 23.39 -10.05
CA ARG A 582 -30.05 23.48 -10.51
C ARG A 582 -30.94 24.14 -9.47
N ARG A 583 -30.81 23.80 -8.19
CA ARG A 583 -31.56 24.45 -7.09
C ARG A 583 -31.25 25.95 -6.99
N ILE A 584 -30.00 26.35 -7.22
CA ILE A 584 -29.57 27.76 -7.14
C ILE A 584 -29.99 28.56 -8.38
N THR A 585 -29.80 27.99 -9.58
CA THR A 585 -29.92 28.74 -10.84
C THR A 585 -31.22 28.46 -11.61
N GLY A 586 -31.96 27.42 -11.24
CA GLY A 586 -33.11 26.90 -11.99
C GLY A 586 -32.74 26.22 -13.32
N ARG A 587 -31.45 26.03 -13.63
CA ARG A 587 -30.98 25.48 -14.92
C ARG A 587 -30.13 24.23 -14.70
N ASN A 588 -30.28 23.25 -15.59
CA ASN A 588 -29.38 22.10 -15.67
C ASN A 588 -28.04 22.49 -16.29
N VAL A 589 -27.00 21.74 -15.93
CA VAL A 589 -25.73 21.74 -16.67
C VAL A 589 -25.87 20.89 -17.93
N SER A 590 -25.01 21.15 -18.92
CA SER A 590 -25.07 20.52 -20.25
C SER A 590 -24.84 19.01 -20.18
N ARG A 591 -23.80 18.58 -19.44
CA ARG A 591 -23.41 17.16 -19.39
C ARG A 591 -22.77 16.79 -18.07
N ILE A 592 -23.10 15.62 -17.55
CA ILE A 592 -22.32 14.90 -16.56
C ILE A 592 -21.77 13.62 -17.19
N THR A 593 -20.46 13.39 -17.05
CA THR A 593 -19.84 12.10 -17.36
C THR A 593 -19.26 11.50 -16.09
N ALA A 594 -19.76 10.32 -15.70
CA ALA A 594 -19.28 9.61 -14.52
C ALA A 594 -18.41 8.41 -14.91
N LEU A 595 -17.14 8.50 -14.56
CA LEU A 595 -16.13 7.46 -14.79
C LEU A 595 -16.14 6.51 -13.59
N ASP A 596 -16.74 5.35 -13.77
CA ASP A 596 -16.95 4.29 -12.79
C ASP A 596 -17.36 4.83 -11.41
N PRO A 597 -18.52 5.53 -11.30
CA PRO A 597 -18.93 6.19 -10.07
C PRO A 597 -18.98 5.19 -8.92
N SER A 598 -18.57 5.59 -7.71
CA SER A 598 -18.45 4.65 -6.62
C SER A 598 -19.79 4.03 -6.20
N GLY A 599 -19.80 2.72 -5.99
CA GLY A 599 -20.91 1.95 -5.45
C GLY A 599 -21.06 2.08 -3.92
N PRO A 600 -20.02 1.84 -3.12
CA PRO A 600 -20.12 1.82 -1.65
C PRO A 600 -20.82 3.08 -1.10
N CYS A 601 -21.70 2.91 -0.11
CA CYS A 601 -22.59 3.96 0.43
C CYS A 601 -23.68 4.49 -0.50
N PHE A 602 -23.61 4.29 -1.82
CA PHE A 602 -24.60 4.83 -2.78
C PHE A 602 -25.57 3.78 -3.35
N ARG A 603 -25.20 2.48 -3.38
CA ARG A 603 -25.97 1.40 -4.05
C ARG A 603 -27.47 1.35 -3.71
N ARG A 604 -27.84 1.72 -2.48
CA ARG A 604 -29.22 1.63 -1.98
C ARG A 604 -29.91 3.00 -1.85
N LEU A 605 -29.27 4.07 -2.31
CA LEU A 605 -29.79 5.42 -2.19
C LEU A 605 -30.69 5.78 -3.38
N GLY A 606 -31.65 6.66 -3.12
CA GLY A 606 -32.57 7.18 -4.14
C GLY A 606 -31.93 8.27 -5.02
N PRO A 607 -32.61 8.70 -6.10
CA PRO A 607 -32.11 9.71 -7.05
C PRO A 607 -31.61 11.01 -6.42
N GLU A 608 -32.19 11.47 -5.31
CA GLU A 608 -31.72 12.69 -4.61
C GLU A 608 -30.33 12.53 -3.97
N ASP A 609 -29.92 11.30 -3.66
CA ASP A 609 -28.80 10.99 -2.78
C ASP A 609 -27.64 10.25 -3.48
N ARG A 610 -27.71 10.10 -4.80
CA ARG A 610 -26.66 9.54 -5.67
C ARG A 610 -26.78 10.12 -7.08
N ILE A 611 -25.81 9.86 -7.96
CA ILE A 611 -25.92 10.21 -9.38
C ILE A 611 -27.19 9.63 -10.02
N ASP A 612 -27.83 10.45 -10.85
CA ASP A 612 -29.08 10.14 -11.56
C ASP A 612 -29.17 10.87 -12.90
N ALA A 613 -29.93 10.33 -13.86
CA ALA A 613 -30.12 10.89 -15.18
C ALA A 613 -30.71 12.31 -15.12
N SER A 614 -31.53 12.60 -14.11
CA SER A 614 -32.13 13.93 -13.94
C SER A 614 -31.14 15.05 -13.59
N ASP A 615 -29.87 14.75 -13.31
CA ASP A 615 -28.88 15.72 -12.82
C ASP A 615 -28.36 16.69 -13.89
N ALA A 616 -28.46 16.35 -15.17
CA ALA A 616 -28.00 17.18 -16.29
C ALA A 616 -28.81 16.91 -17.56
N ASP A 617 -28.60 17.71 -18.62
CA ASP A 617 -29.26 17.46 -19.91
C ASP A 617 -28.79 16.15 -20.58
N LEU A 618 -27.54 15.74 -20.32
CA LEU A 618 -26.99 14.41 -20.63
C LEU A 618 -26.21 13.90 -19.42
N VAL A 619 -26.47 12.66 -19.04
CA VAL A 619 -25.72 11.95 -18.00
C VAL A 619 -25.26 10.64 -18.60
N ASP A 620 -23.96 10.49 -18.82
CA ASP A 620 -23.38 9.26 -19.35
C ASP A 620 -22.42 8.61 -18.35
N ILE A 621 -22.56 7.29 -18.17
CA ILE A 621 -21.84 6.54 -17.14
C ILE A 621 -20.99 5.46 -17.81
N ILE A 622 -19.74 5.37 -17.38
CA ILE A 622 -18.78 4.37 -17.86
C ILE A 622 -18.51 3.41 -16.71
N HIS A 623 -19.04 2.20 -16.81
CA HIS A 623 -18.91 1.15 -15.82
C HIS A 623 -17.75 0.22 -16.19
N THR A 624 -16.78 0.07 -15.28
CA THR A 624 -15.61 -0.79 -15.47
C THR A 624 -15.30 -1.69 -14.28
N ASN A 625 -15.91 -1.46 -13.10
CA ASN A 625 -15.74 -2.31 -11.92
C ASN A 625 -16.98 -2.43 -11.00
N ILE A 626 -18.13 -2.83 -11.55
CA ILE A 626 -19.44 -2.82 -10.87
C ILE A 626 -19.55 -3.72 -9.63
N ASP A 627 -18.80 -4.82 -9.58
CA ASP A 627 -18.78 -5.75 -8.44
C ASP A 627 -17.77 -5.37 -7.34
N GLY A 628 -16.87 -4.43 -7.62
CA GLY A 628 -15.89 -3.93 -6.68
C GLY A 628 -16.24 -2.54 -6.18
N TYR A 629 -15.50 -1.54 -6.68
CA TYR A 629 -15.64 -0.14 -6.27
C TYR A 629 -16.76 0.59 -7.01
N GLY A 630 -17.11 0.18 -8.22
CA GLY A 630 -18.10 0.82 -9.08
C GLY A 630 -19.55 0.59 -8.64
N PHE A 631 -20.41 1.50 -9.08
CA PHE A 631 -21.86 1.42 -8.93
C PHE A 631 -22.45 0.61 -10.09
N ALA A 632 -23.27 -0.39 -9.78
CA ALA A 632 -23.74 -1.36 -10.77
C ALA A 632 -24.99 -0.92 -11.56
N GLY A 633 -25.82 -0.05 -10.97
CA GLY A 633 -27.11 0.31 -11.56
C GLY A 633 -26.95 1.27 -12.75
N ALA A 634 -27.80 1.08 -13.75
CA ALA A 634 -27.93 1.98 -14.90
C ALA A 634 -28.71 3.23 -14.49
N VAL A 635 -28.00 4.27 -14.05
CA VAL A 635 -28.59 5.48 -13.47
C VAL A 635 -28.37 6.74 -14.32
N GLY A 636 -27.68 6.64 -15.45
CA GLY A 636 -27.56 7.71 -16.44
C GLY A 636 -28.56 7.57 -17.59
N HIS A 637 -28.59 8.56 -18.48
CA HIS A 637 -29.28 8.46 -19.77
C HIS A 637 -28.64 7.37 -20.65
N VAL A 638 -27.31 7.32 -20.68
CA VAL A 638 -26.52 6.34 -21.45
C VAL A 638 -25.52 5.67 -20.51
N ASN A 639 -25.56 4.34 -20.44
CA ASN A 639 -24.75 3.57 -19.50
C ASN A 639 -23.90 2.56 -20.28
N PHE A 640 -22.59 2.76 -20.33
CA PHE A 640 -21.65 1.87 -21.00
C PHE A 640 -21.07 0.87 -20.00
N TYR A 641 -21.36 -0.42 -20.19
CA TYR A 641 -20.76 -1.53 -19.45
C TYR A 641 -19.59 -2.07 -20.27
N VAL A 642 -18.40 -1.55 -19.98
CA VAL A 642 -17.21 -1.85 -20.78
C VAL A 642 -16.71 -3.26 -20.45
N ASN A 643 -16.66 -4.13 -21.47
CA ASN A 643 -16.37 -5.56 -21.33
C ASN A 643 -17.25 -6.24 -20.26
N GLY A 644 -18.52 -5.84 -20.16
CA GLY A 644 -19.46 -6.34 -19.14
C GLY A 644 -19.43 -5.58 -17.82
N GLY A 645 -18.43 -4.72 -17.61
CA GLY A 645 -18.35 -3.78 -16.49
C GLY A 645 -17.74 -4.33 -15.20
N GLU A 646 -17.26 -5.58 -15.16
CA GLU A 646 -16.76 -6.24 -13.94
C GLU A 646 -15.23 -6.10 -13.79
N PHE A 647 -14.50 -6.69 -14.73
CA PHE A 647 -13.04 -6.69 -14.77
C PHE A 647 -12.56 -6.25 -16.15
N GLN A 648 -11.51 -5.45 -16.16
CA GLN A 648 -10.86 -5.01 -17.39
C GLN A 648 -9.57 -5.80 -17.62
N SER A 649 -9.18 -5.99 -18.86
CA SER A 649 -7.91 -6.66 -19.16
C SER A 649 -6.71 -5.78 -18.77
N ALA A 650 -5.67 -6.38 -18.18
CA ALA A 650 -4.41 -5.68 -17.89
C ALA A 650 -3.60 -5.44 -19.18
N ASP A 651 -2.69 -4.47 -19.12
CA ASP A 651 -1.76 -4.17 -20.23
C ASP A 651 -0.68 -5.27 -20.40
N ILE A 652 -0.58 -6.20 -19.44
CA ILE A 652 0.25 -7.42 -19.50
C ILE A 652 -0.67 -8.58 -19.87
N ALA A 653 -0.33 -9.29 -20.95
CA ALA A 653 -1.04 -10.52 -21.33
C ALA A 653 -0.99 -11.54 -20.17
N ASP A 654 -2.07 -12.30 -19.99
CA ASP A 654 -2.17 -13.42 -19.03
C ASP A 654 -2.40 -13.05 -17.54
N PHE A 655 -2.67 -11.78 -17.20
CA PHE A 655 -3.09 -11.39 -15.84
C PHE A 655 -4.38 -10.55 -15.82
N PRO A 656 -5.43 -10.97 -15.07
CA PRO A 656 -6.61 -10.12 -14.85
C PRO A 656 -6.25 -8.91 -13.98
N CYS A 657 -6.83 -7.74 -14.27
CA CYS A 657 -6.62 -6.57 -13.42
C CYS A 657 -7.27 -6.75 -12.04
N THR A 658 -6.58 -6.27 -11.00
CA THR A 658 -7.18 -6.11 -9.67
C THR A 658 -8.38 -5.15 -9.74
N SER A 659 -9.28 -5.22 -8.74
CA SER A 659 -10.46 -4.34 -8.68
C SER A 659 -10.10 -2.84 -8.81
N PHE A 660 -9.00 -2.39 -8.21
CA PHE A 660 -8.55 -1.00 -8.36
C PHE A 660 -8.06 -0.66 -9.78
N CYS A 661 -7.35 -1.58 -10.45
CA CYS A 661 -6.97 -1.38 -11.86
C CYS A 661 -8.23 -1.24 -12.73
N SER A 662 -9.18 -2.16 -12.60
CA SER A 662 -10.44 -2.13 -13.36
C SER A 662 -11.23 -0.84 -13.09
N HIS A 663 -11.26 -0.39 -11.84
CA HIS A 663 -11.89 0.87 -11.45
C HIS A 663 -11.23 2.09 -12.13
N SER A 664 -9.89 2.12 -12.13
CA SER A 664 -9.11 3.22 -12.71
C SER A 664 -9.07 3.19 -14.25
N LYS A 665 -9.36 2.05 -14.90
CA LYS A 665 -9.32 1.91 -16.36
C LYS A 665 -10.34 2.82 -17.07
N SER A 666 -11.45 3.15 -16.43
CA SER A 666 -12.45 4.12 -16.91
C SER A 666 -11.81 5.45 -17.34
N LEU A 667 -10.79 5.92 -16.61
CA LEU A 667 -10.00 7.10 -16.94
C LEU A 667 -9.28 6.96 -18.29
N LEU A 668 -8.50 5.88 -18.47
CA LEU A 668 -7.70 5.66 -19.67
C LEU A 668 -8.57 5.45 -20.91
N LEU A 669 -9.70 4.75 -20.74
CA LEU A 669 -10.70 4.57 -21.77
C LEU A 669 -11.31 5.91 -22.20
N TRP A 670 -11.65 6.78 -21.24
CA TRP A 670 -12.14 8.12 -21.53
C TRP A 670 -11.10 9.00 -22.23
N PHE A 671 -9.84 8.96 -21.80
CA PHE A 671 -8.73 9.64 -22.49
C PHE A 671 -8.63 9.25 -23.96
N SER A 672 -8.80 7.96 -24.26
CA SER A 672 -8.77 7.47 -25.62
C SER A 672 -10.04 7.85 -26.39
N ALA A 673 -11.22 7.70 -25.79
CA ALA A 673 -12.50 8.08 -26.39
C ALA A 673 -12.56 9.57 -26.77
N MET A 674 -11.96 10.44 -25.98
CA MET A 674 -11.84 11.86 -26.31
C MET A 674 -10.92 12.11 -27.53
N GLN A 675 -9.92 11.27 -27.77
CA GLN A 675 -9.05 11.36 -28.95
C GLN A 675 -9.69 10.72 -30.18
N TYR A 676 -10.51 9.68 -29.99
CA TYR A 676 -11.14 8.87 -31.02
C TYR A 676 -12.67 8.83 -30.84
N PRO A 677 -13.37 9.95 -31.11
CA PRO A 677 -14.73 10.20 -30.64
C PRO A 677 -15.82 9.28 -31.21
N ASP A 678 -15.54 8.58 -32.30
CA ASP A 678 -16.51 7.74 -33.02
C ASP A 678 -16.17 6.24 -32.99
N LEU A 679 -15.09 5.84 -32.30
CA LEU A 679 -14.54 4.49 -32.40
C LEU A 679 -14.86 3.58 -31.21
N PHE A 680 -15.30 4.15 -30.09
CA PHE A 680 -15.79 3.40 -28.92
C PHE A 680 -17.29 3.12 -29.06
N ILE A 681 -17.62 2.21 -29.98
CA ILE A 681 -19.00 1.89 -30.35
C ILE A 681 -19.55 0.83 -29.38
N GLY A 682 -20.60 1.19 -28.64
CA GLY A 682 -21.39 0.27 -27.83
C GLY A 682 -22.71 -0.09 -28.53
N PHE A 683 -23.27 -1.25 -28.21
CA PHE A 683 -24.57 -1.71 -28.70
C PHE A 683 -25.52 -1.99 -27.55
N LYS A 684 -26.79 -1.67 -27.77
CA LYS A 684 -27.82 -1.61 -26.73
C LYS A 684 -28.16 -3.01 -26.21
N CYS A 685 -28.37 -3.10 -24.90
CA CYS A 685 -28.81 -4.27 -24.15
C CYS A 685 -30.11 -3.95 -23.40
N ASP A 686 -30.90 -4.98 -23.12
CA ASP A 686 -32.17 -4.84 -22.40
C ASP A 686 -31.99 -4.74 -20.89
N SER A 687 -30.97 -5.41 -20.35
CA SER A 687 -30.62 -5.36 -18.92
C SER A 687 -29.12 -5.26 -18.66
N VAL A 688 -28.77 -4.93 -17.41
CA VAL A 688 -27.38 -4.96 -16.92
C VAL A 688 -26.83 -6.38 -16.98
N GLN A 689 -27.66 -7.39 -16.74
CA GLN A 689 -27.24 -8.79 -16.83
C GLN A 689 -26.91 -9.17 -18.28
N ASP A 690 -27.72 -8.74 -19.25
CA ASP A 690 -27.43 -8.98 -20.66
C ASP A 690 -26.15 -8.27 -21.09
N ALA A 691 -25.89 -7.08 -20.56
CA ALA A 691 -24.63 -6.40 -20.78
C ALA A 691 -23.45 -7.17 -20.16
N ARG A 692 -23.55 -7.68 -18.92
CA ARG A 692 -22.51 -8.54 -18.31
C ARG A 692 -22.22 -9.77 -19.17
N ASP A 693 -23.27 -10.43 -19.62
CA ASP A 693 -23.17 -11.68 -20.36
C ASP A 693 -22.93 -11.47 -21.87
N ARG A 694 -22.92 -10.22 -22.35
CA ARG A 694 -22.88 -9.85 -23.78
C ARG A 694 -24.02 -10.48 -24.59
N ASN A 695 -25.20 -10.64 -23.98
CA ASN A 695 -26.39 -11.25 -24.58
C ASN A 695 -27.32 -10.20 -25.21
N CYS A 696 -26.77 -9.32 -26.07
CA CYS A 696 -27.51 -8.15 -26.60
C CYS A 696 -27.65 -8.15 -28.14
N PHE A 697 -27.68 -9.33 -28.75
CA PHE A 697 -27.72 -9.49 -30.22
C PHE A 697 -29.12 -9.84 -30.75
N GLU A 698 -30.14 -9.83 -29.90
CA GLU A 698 -31.51 -10.11 -30.31
C GLU A 698 -32.13 -8.84 -30.93
N GLY A 699 -32.54 -8.91 -32.19
CA GLY A 699 -33.15 -7.79 -32.90
C GLY A 699 -32.16 -6.82 -33.58
N PRO A 700 -32.65 -5.68 -34.09
CA PRO A 700 -31.81 -4.71 -34.79
C PRO A 700 -30.84 -4.01 -33.83
N LEU A 701 -29.55 -4.00 -34.17
CA LEU A 701 -28.51 -3.36 -33.37
C LEU A 701 -28.72 -1.85 -33.29
N VAL A 702 -29.04 -1.36 -32.10
CA VAL A 702 -29.02 0.07 -31.76
C VAL A 702 -27.66 0.40 -31.15
N THR A 703 -26.95 1.36 -31.74
CA THR A 703 -25.61 1.74 -31.28
C THR A 703 -25.56 3.15 -30.70
N ASN A 704 -24.60 3.36 -29.81
CA ASN A 704 -24.18 4.66 -29.28
C ASN A 704 -22.65 4.67 -29.14
N VAL A 705 -22.04 5.84 -28.99
CA VAL A 705 -20.59 5.97 -28.86
C VAL A 705 -20.21 6.54 -27.49
N MET A 706 -19.24 5.92 -26.83
CA MET A 706 -18.66 6.46 -25.60
C MET A 706 -17.66 7.55 -25.98
N GLY A 707 -17.85 8.77 -25.46
CA GLY A 707 -16.97 9.91 -25.76
C GLY A 707 -17.75 11.20 -25.99
N PRO A 708 -17.15 12.22 -26.63
CA PRO A 708 -17.80 13.52 -26.80
C PRO A 708 -19.06 13.47 -27.68
N ASN A 709 -19.19 12.45 -28.54
CA ASN A 709 -20.31 12.30 -29.49
C ASN A 709 -21.45 11.39 -28.99
N THR A 710 -21.49 11.06 -27.69
CA THR A 710 -22.58 10.28 -27.09
C THR A 710 -23.95 10.90 -27.37
N ASP A 711 -24.87 10.12 -27.94
CA ASP A 711 -26.20 10.58 -28.36
C ASP A 711 -27.22 10.34 -27.26
N VAL A 712 -27.66 11.42 -26.61
CA VAL A 712 -28.68 11.39 -25.55
C VAL A 712 -30.05 10.92 -26.05
N ASN A 713 -30.34 11.07 -27.35
CA ASN A 713 -31.61 10.64 -27.93
C ASN A 713 -31.68 9.12 -28.11
N LYS A 714 -30.59 8.40 -27.83
CA LYS A 714 -30.50 6.94 -27.80
C LYS A 714 -30.12 6.46 -26.40
N PRO A 715 -31.01 6.64 -25.41
CA PRO A 715 -30.73 6.23 -24.03
C PRO A 715 -30.79 4.70 -23.88
N GLY A 716 -30.17 4.22 -22.82
CA GLY A 716 -30.21 2.81 -22.43
C GLY A 716 -28.90 2.28 -21.85
N ILE A 717 -28.85 0.96 -21.80
CA ILE A 717 -27.72 0.16 -21.37
C ILE A 717 -26.98 -0.29 -22.62
N PHE A 718 -25.66 -0.12 -22.66
CA PHE A 718 -24.84 -0.47 -23.81
C PHE A 718 -23.68 -1.35 -23.36
N TYR A 719 -23.50 -2.49 -24.01
CA TYR A 719 -22.25 -3.22 -23.93
C TYR A 719 -21.22 -2.57 -24.84
N LEU A 720 -19.98 -2.43 -24.37
CA LEU A 720 -18.89 -1.86 -25.15
C LEU A 720 -17.64 -2.72 -25.03
N ALA A 721 -17.18 -3.30 -26.15
CA ALA A 721 -15.97 -4.10 -26.19
C ALA A 721 -14.72 -3.24 -26.41
N THR A 722 -13.62 -3.56 -25.71
CA THR A 722 -12.31 -2.90 -25.88
C THR A 722 -11.17 -3.90 -26.02
N LEU A 723 -10.08 -3.45 -26.63
CA LEU A 723 -8.76 -4.08 -26.57
C LEU A 723 -8.12 -3.85 -25.19
N ASN A 724 -7.13 -4.68 -24.84
CA ASN A 724 -6.32 -4.51 -23.64
C ASN A 724 -5.16 -3.52 -23.80
N TYR A 725 -4.83 -3.10 -25.02
CA TYR A 725 -3.77 -2.14 -25.33
C TYR A 725 -4.31 -0.87 -26.02
N PHE A 726 -3.60 0.25 -25.86
CA PHE A 726 -3.93 1.52 -26.51
C PHE A 726 -3.91 1.36 -28.05
N PRO A 727 -4.89 1.90 -28.80
CA PRO A 727 -5.89 2.91 -28.39
C PRO A 727 -7.19 2.35 -27.79
N TYR A 728 -7.22 1.09 -27.35
CA TYR A 728 -8.33 0.40 -26.66
C TYR A 728 -9.62 0.19 -27.47
N TYR A 729 -9.95 1.01 -28.46
CA TYR A 729 -11.20 0.82 -29.21
C TYR A 729 -11.13 -0.38 -30.17
N LEU A 730 -12.30 -0.99 -30.44
CA LEU A 730 -12.49 -1.99 -31.49
C LEU A 730 -13.21 -1.44 -32.75
N GLY A 731 -13.83 -0.26 -32.67
CA GLY A 731 -14.64 0.28 -33.76
C GLY A 731 -15.80 -0.67 -34.11
N LYS A 732 -16.11 -0.78 -35.41
CA LYS A 732 -17.17 -1.68 -35.91
C LYS A 732 -16.92 -3.17 -35.62
N LYS A 733 -15.69 -3.58 -35.28
CA LYS A 733 -15.42 -4.97 -34.89
C LYS A 733 -15.98 -5.30 -33.51
N GLY A 734 -16.18 -4.31 -32.64
CA GLY A 734 -16.68 -4.54 -31.28
C GLY A 734 -18.16 -4.96 -31.21
N ILE A 735 -18.92 -4.70 -32.29
CA ILE A 735 -20.33 -5.07 -32.42
C ILE A 735 -20.53 -6.40 -33.18
N ASP A 736 -19.45 -7.06 -33.60
CA ASP A 736 -19.54 -8.36 -34.28
C ASP A 736 -19.73 -9.46 -33.24
N LYS A 737 -20.82 -10.24 -33.39
CA LYS A 737 -21.17 -11.33 -32.48
C LYS A 737 -20.06 -12.38 -32.36
N GLU A 738 -19.35 -12.64 -33.46
CA GLU A 738 -18.28 -13.66 -33.52
C GLU A 738 -16.95 -13.17 -32.93
N VAL A 739 -16.79 -11.86 -32.72
CA VAL A 739 -15.56 -11.26 -32.17
C VAL A 739 -15.76 -10.99 -30.68
N ASP A 740 -15.46 -11.99 -29.84
CA ASP A 740 -15.41 -11.82 -28.38
C ASP A 740 -13.98 -11.88 -27.83
N PHE A 741 -13.26 -10.76 -27.86
CA PHE A 741 -11.87 -10.72 -27.41
C PHE A 741 -11.71 -11.01 -25.91
N HIS A 742 -12.76 -10.78 -25.10
CA HIS A 742 -12.71 -10.94 -23.65
C HIS A 742 -13.19 -12.34 -23.22
N LYS A 743 -14.26 -12.88 -23.84
CA LYS A 743 -14.65 -14.28 -23.63
C LYS A 743 -13.73 -15.26 -24.34
N SER A 744 -13.10 -14.96 -25.47
CA SER A 744 -12.12 -15.91 -26.06
C SER A 744 -10.95 -16.11 -25.11
N PHE A 745 -10.46 -15.06 -24.46
CA PHE A 745 -9.40 -15.14 -23.46
C PHE A 745 -9.82 -15.92 -22.20
N ILE A 746 -11.01 -15.66 -21.64
CA ILE A 746 -11.54 -16.41 -20.47
C ILE A 746 -11.94 -17.85 -20.84
N SER A 747 -12.51 -18.07 -22.03
CA SER A 747 -12.82 -19.38 -22.62
C SER A 747 -11.54 -20.19 -22.82
N ASP A 748 -10.48 -19.58 -23.35
CA ASP A 748 -9.22 -20.27 -23.61
C ASP A 748 -8.49 -20.58 -22.29
N LEU A 749 -8.64 -19.75 -21.25
CA LEU A 749 -8.27 -20.10 -19.87
C LEU A 749 -9.11 -21.26 -19.31
N ASN A 750 -10.42 -21.32 -19.61
CA ASN A 750 -11.31 -22.39 -19.13
C ASN A 750 -11.26 -23.68 -19.98
N LYS A 751 -10.75 -23.64 -21.22
CA LYS A 751 -10.50 -24.81 -22.07
C LYS A 751 -9.20 -25.52 -21.73
N VAL A 752 -8.33 -24.85 -20.97
CA VAL A 752 -7.21 -25.49 -20.31
C VAL A 752 -7.76 -26.02 -18.99
N ASP A 753 -8.01 -27.33 -18.91
CA ASP A 753 -8.44 -28.05 -17.70
C ASP A 753 -7.44 -27.84 -16.54
N VAL A 754 -7.51 -26.69 -15.87
CA VAL A 754 -6.77 -26.40 -14.65
C VAL A 754 -7.71 -25.73 -13.67
N LEU A 755 -8.28 -26.59 -12.82
CA LEU A 755 -8.72 -26.32 -11.45
C LEU A 755 -9.87 -25.31 -11.25
N VAL A 756 -11.08 -25.89 -11.15
CA VAL A 756 -12.06 -25.43 -10.17
C VAL A 756 -11.55 -25.83 -8.77
N VAL A 757 -11.43 -24.86 -7.86
CA VAL A 757 -11.33 -25.08 -6.40
C VAL A 757 -12.56 -24.48 -5.75
#